data_AF-A0A3L7QD02-F1
#
_entry.id   AF-A0A3L7QD02-F1
#
_cell.length_a   1.000
_cell.length_b   1.000
_cell.length_c   1.000
_cell.angle_alpha   90.00
_cell.angle_beta   90.00
_cell.angle_gamma   90.00
#
_symmetry.space_group_name_H-M   'P 1'
#
loop_
_entity.id
_entity.type
_entity.pdbx_description
1 polymer ?
#
loop_
_entity_poly.entity_id
_entity_poly.type
_entity_poly.pdbx_seq_one_letter_code
_entity_poly.pdbx_strand_id
1 'polypeptide(L)'
;MTSNLIQAPEGITKYTDRLADPCIMVIFGASGDLTKRLLMPALFNLHCGGLLSSDFAIIGIAFDSLDTESFRKKMTEDIKKFNTRKVFDENQWNEFVQKLYYTQGDFSDPEAYKRLAVLINATEAKLKTGGNTLFYMATPPSVFELVSSNLQSSGVKNSEKGWVRAIFEKPFGHDLKTAVELNRLLLKHWKEEQIYRIDHYLGKETVQNILAFRFANGIFEPLWNKEHIDHIQFSVMETVGVESRGKYYETSGVLRDMIQNHMFQMLSYLCMEPPSSFKPDAIRNQKSELLDAVRIMTPEMVRTHTVRGQYGPGKKWDESPAPGYRQEADVSPTSNTETFACLKLFIDNWRWDGVPIYLRSGKNLWKRGTEIMVQFKNPPDILGRGQSASNARIPNRLFFHIQPDQGIELRVQGKSPGPTMSTQTINMRFDYSESFESSRGTGYEVLLYNCMIGDATLFSRTDLVETAWRIAQPIFDVWEKEPAGDFPNYPAGGWGPKKTYDLIENDGRNWVEVVSRDVLEKIPLFKDTGKIFLYNLAINLRPDIYAPGDFIIKKGEVGTEMFIISSGSVEVLDDQGKTINTMGDGAFFGELSLLNATPRTASIRATSDCDIFILAKKDFDKVLKTYPEFLGKIKKIAEERYKVKLPTT
;
A
#
# COMPACT_ATOMS: atom_id res chain seq x y z
N MET A 1 -37.60 -5.17 18.33
CA MET A 1 -38.49 -4.08 17.84
C MET A 1 -37.69 -3.25 16.87
N THR A 2 -38.16 -3.23 15.61
CA THR A 2 -37.82 -2.32 14.49
C THR A 2 -36.34 -1.99 14.26
N SER A 3 -35.75 -2.72 13.32
CA SER A 3 -34.57 -2.33 12.56
C SER A 3 -34.86 -1.08 11.74
N ASN A 4 -34.47 0.09 12.24
CA ASN A 4 -34.32 1.26 11.37
C ASN A 4 -32.99 1.10 10.63
N LEU A 5 -33.04 0.34 9.53
CA LEU A 5 -32.12 0.50 8.43
C LEU A 5 -32.15 1.99 8.06
N ILE A 6 -31.02 2.66 8.20
CA ILE A 6 -30.83 3.99 7.65
C ILE A 6 -31.07 3.84 6.14
N GLN A 7 -32.23 4.31 5.67
CA GLN A 7 -32.49 4.44 4.24
C GLN A 7 -31.36 5.30 3.65
N ALA A 8 -30.72 4.80 2.60
CA ALA A 8 -29.82 5.60 1.78
C ALA A 8 -30.54 6.91 1.41
N PRO A 9 -29.90 8.09 1.52
CA PRO A 9 -30.55 9.36 1.23
C PRO A 9 -31.20 9.34 -0.16
N GLU A 10 -32.45 9.77 -0.25
CA GLU A 10 -33.09 10.10 -1.52
C GLU A 10 -32.26 11.18 -2.21
N GLY A 11 -31.64 10.85 -3.34
CA GLY A 11 -30.78 11.78 -4.07
C GLY A 11 -29.52 11.20 -4.71
N ILE A 12 -29.31 9.87 -4.70
CA ILE A 12 -28.31 9.27 -5.60
C ILE A 12 -28.87 9.35 -7.03
N THR A 13 -28.71 10.51 -7.67
CA THR A 13 -28.67 10.59 -9.12
C THR A 13 -27.72 9.49 -9.58
N LYS A 14 -28.22 8.49 -10.32
CA LYS A 14 -27.37 7.59 -11.09
C LYS A 14 -26.47 8.49 -11.92
N TYR A 15 -25.21 8.67 -11.49
CA TYR A 15 -24.20 9.26 -12.33
C TYR A 15 -24.12 8.35 -13.55
N THR A 16 -24.67 8.81 -14.67
CA THR A 16 -24.44 8.15 -15.94
C THR A 16 -23.01 8.50 -16.30
N ASP A 17 -22.08 7.65 -15.86
CA ASP A 17 -20.69 7.73 -16.31
C ASP A 17 -20.68 7.85 -17.83
N ARG A 18 -19.91 8.82 -18.33
CA ARG A 18 -19.77 9.01 -19.78
C ARG A 18 -19.25 7.70 -20.38
N LEU A 19 -19.82 7.24 -21.49
CA LEU A 19 -19.24 6.10 -22.21
C LEU A 19 -17.81 6.41 -22.64
N ALA A 20 -16.91 5.43 -22.55
CA ALA A 20 -15.58 5.55 -23.12
C ALA A 20 -15.68 5.91 -24.60
N ASP A 21 -14.78 6.78 -25.07
CA ASP A 21 -14.75 7.15 -26.49
C ASP A 21 -14.55 5.88 -27.34
N PRO A 22 -15.23 5.77 -28.49
CA PRO A 22 -15.03 4.63 -29.37
C PRO A 22 -13.58 4.64 -29.87
N CYS A 23 -12.92 3.48 -29.88
CA CYS A 23 -11.52 3.38 -30.31
C CYS A 23 -11.12 1.94 -30.67
N ILE A 24 -10.05 1.83 -31.44
CA ILE A 24 -9.31 0.57 -31.61
C ILE A 24 -8.15 0.54 -30.61
N MET A 25 -8.14 -0.45 -29.73
CA MET A 25 -7.04 -0.69 -28.80
C MET A 25 -6.08 -1.75 -29.36
N VAL A 26 -4.83 -1.39 -29.61
CA VAL A 26 -3.79 -2.29 -30.08
C VAL A 26 -2.91 -2.70 -28.91
N ILE A 27 -2.84 -4.00 -28.60
CA ILE A 27 -2.03 -4.53 -27.49
C ILE A 27 -0.77 -5.19 -28.04
N PHE A 28 0.38 -4.55 -27.83
CA PHE A 28 1.69 -5.16 -28.06
C PHE A 28 2.01 -6.11 -26.91
N GLY A 29 2.34 -7.37 -27.22
CA GLY A 29 2.51 -8.41 -26.20
C GLY A 29 1.18 -9.05 -25.78
N ALA A 30 0.21 -9.12 -26.69
CA ALA A 30 -1.14 -9.60 -26.41
C ALA A 30 -1.22 -11.05 -25.86
N SER A 31 -0.22 -11.88 -26.12
CA SER A 31 -0.15 -13.26 -25.60
C SER A 31 0.47 -13.36 -24.20
N GLY A 32 0.96 -12.24 -23.63
CA GLY A 32 1.68 -12.18 -22.37
C GLY A 32 0.81 -12.31 -21.11
N ASP A 33 1.47 -12.48 -19.96
CA ASP A 33 0.81 -12.72 -18.68
C ASP A 33 -0.01 -11.52 -18.17
N LEU A 34 0.47 -10.30 -18.41
CA LEU A 34 -0.25 -9.06 -18.07
C LEU A 34 -1.62 -8.99 -18.77
N THR A 35 -1.65 -9.32 -20.07
CA THR A 35 -2.87 -9.23 -20.89
C THR A 35 -3.95 -10.16 -20.36
N LYS A 36 -3.61 -11.44 -20.13
CA LYS A 36 -4.60 -12.44 -19.70
C LYS A 36 -5.06 -12.28 -18.24
N ARG A 37 -4.18 -11.77 -17.36
CA ARG A 37 -4.49 -11.65 -15.92
C ARG A 37 -5.12 -10.33 -15.52
N LEU A 38 -4.78 -9.23 -16.20
CA LEU A 38 -5.19 -7.87 -15.80
C LEU A 38 -5.97 -7.15 -16.90
N LEU A 39 -5.41 -7.02 -18.11
CA LEU A 39 -6.03 -6.18 -19.16
C LEU A 39 -7.35 -6.76 -19.67
N MET A 40 -7.38 -8.05 -20.00
CA MET A 40 -8.57 -8.70 -20.55
C MET A 40 -9.70 -8.76 -19.51
N PRO A 41 -9.47 -9.14 -18.24
CA PRO A 41 -10.47 -8.99 -17.18
C PRO A 41 -10.95 -7.55 -17.00
N ALA A 42 -10.05 -6.56 -17.04
CA ALA A 42 -10.42 -5.16 -16.88
C ALA A 42 -11.32 -4.66 -18.03
N LEU A 43 -10.96 -4.95 -19.27
CA LEU A 43 -11.77 -4.58 -20.44
C LEU A 43 -13.13 -5.29 -20.44
N PHE A 44 -13.16 -6.57 -20.06
CA PHE A 44 -14.41 -7.29 -19.91
C PHE A 44 -15.30 -6.69 -18.79
N ASN A 45 -14.71 -6.26 -17.68
CA ASN A 45 -15.44 -5.56 -16.63
C ASN A 45 -16.06 -4.25 -17.11
N LEU A 46 -15.30 -3.44 -17.88
CA LEU A 46 -15.82 -2.21 -18.48
C LEU A 46 -16.94 -2.50 -19.49
N HIS A 47 -16.84 -3.57 -20.29
CA HIS A 47 -17.92 -4.01 -21.18
C HIS A 47 -19.18 -4.37 -20.38
N CYS A 48 -19.04 -5.22 -19.36
CA CYS A 48 -20.16 -5.64 -18.52
C CYS A 48 -20.76 -4.53 -17.66
N GLY A 49 -19.98 -3.47 -17.38
CA GLY A 49 -20.44 -2.26 -16.73
C GLY A 49 -21.15 -1.28 -17.69
N GLY A 50 -21.19 -1.59 -19.00
CA GLY A 50 -21.73 -0.68 -20.00
C GLY A 50 -20.92 0.61 -20.14
N LEU A 51 -19.61 0.58 -19.84
CA LEU A 51 -18.70 1.74 -19.91
C LEU A 51 -17.86 1.74 -21.19
N LEU A 52 -17.74 0.61 -21.90
CA LEU A 52 -17.12 0.57 -23.23
C LEU A 52 -18.14 0.88 -24.32
N SER A 53 -17.73 1.67 -25.30
CA SER A 53 -18.51 1.89 -26.51
C SER A 53 -18.81 0.58 -27.25
N SER A 54 -19.95 0.53 -27.94
CA SER A 54 -20.24 -0.54 -28.90
C SER A 54 -19.20 -0.59 -30.03
N ASP A 55 -18.72 0.59 -30.45
CA ASP A 55 -17.72 0.80 -31.50
C ASP A 55 -16.29 0.71 -30.94
N PHE A 56 -15.99 -0.40 -30.28
CA PHE A 56 -14.69 -0.69 -29.68
C PHE A 56 -14.15 -2.01 -30.22
N ALA A 57 -12.84 -2.08 -30.47
CA ALA A 57 -12.16 -3.32 -30.85
C ALA A 57 -10.78 -3.43 -30.22
N ILE A 58 -10.31 -4.67 -30.10
CA ILE A 58 -8.97 -4.99 -29.62
C ILE A 58 -8.21 -5.71 -30.74
N ILE A 59 -7.02 -5.23 -31.06
CA ILE A 59 -6.10 -5.90 -31.97
C ILE A 59 -4.87 -6.32 -31.16
N GLY A 60 -4.69 -7.62 -30.99
CA GLY A 60 -3.48 -8.18 -30.39
C GLY A 60 -2.36 -8.33 -31.40
N ILE A 61 -1.13 -8.00 -31.00
CA ILE A 61 0.08 -8.33 -31.75
C ILE A 61 1.12 -8.99 -30.82
N ALA A 62 1.61 -10.15 -31.24
CA ALA A 62 2.66 -10.88 -30.53
C ALA A 62 3.42 -11.84 -31.48
N PHE A 63 4.47 -12.47 -30.94
CA PHE A 63 5.31 -13.43 -31.66
C PHE A 63 4.60 -14.75 -31.95
N ASP A 64 3.66 -15.16 -31.09
CA ASP A 64 2.94 -16.44 -31.22
C ASP A 64 2.24 -16.56 -32.57
N SER A 65 2.41 -17.72 -33.22
CA SER A 65 1.74 -18.06 -34.48
C SER A 65 0.27 -18.41 -34.24
N LEU A 66 -0.55 -17.40 -33.93
CA LEU A 66 -1.99 -17.51 -33.77
C LEU A 66 -2.70 -16.76 -34.91
N ASP A 67 -3.88 -17.24 -35.28
CA ASP A 67 -4.86 -16.45 -36.01
C ASP A 67 -5.89 -15.84 -35.05
N THR A 68 -6.84 -15.06 -35.59
CA THR A 68 -7.85 -14.38 -34.77
C THR A 68 -8.73 -15.38 -34.00
N GLU A 69 -9.14 -16.49 -34.61
CA GLU A 69 -10.01 -17.48 -33.95
C GLU A 69 -9.27 -18.25 -32.85
N SER A 70 -8.01 -18.62 -33.09
CA SER A 70 -7.16 -19.25 -32.07
C SER A 70 -6.88 -18.29 -30.91
N PHE A 71 -6.68 -17.01 -31.19
CA PHE A 71 -6.53 -15.97 -30.16
C PHE A 71 -7.80 -15.83 -29.31
N ARG A 72 -8.99 -15.76 -29.94
CA ARG A 72 -10.28 -15.72 -29.24
C ARG A 72 -10.51 -16.93 -28.34
N LYS A 73 -10.17 -18.13 -28.84
CA LYS A 73 -10.25 -19.37 -28.06
C LYS A 73 -9.34 -19.31 -26.83
N LYS A 74 -8.07 -18.92 -27.02
CA LYS A 74 -7.10 -18.77 -25.93
C LYS A 74 -7.58 -17.76 -24.88
N MET A 75 -8.06 -16.59 -25.30
CA MET A 75 -8.60 -15.58 -24.38
C MET A 75 -9.85 -16.07 -23.64
N THR A 76 -10.69 -16.88 -24.28
CA THR A 76 -11.88 -17.50 -23.66
C THR A 76 -11.50 -18.49 -22.57
N GLU A 77 -10.44 -19.29 -22.78
CA GLU A 77 -9.93 -20.21 -21.76
C GLU A 77 -9.29 -19.45 -20.59
N ASP A 78 -8.56 -18.37 -20.88
CA ASP A 78 -7.88 -17.57 -19.86
C ASP A 78 -8.84 -16.72 -19.02
N ILE A 79 -9.86 -16.09 -19.62
CA ILE A 79 -10.81 -15.25 -18.87
C ILE A 79 -11.61 -16.07 -17.86
N LYS A 80 -11.92 -17.34 -18.17
CA LYS A 80 -12.60 -18.24 -17.22
C LYS A 80 -11.79 -18.49 -15.95
N LYS A 81 -10.45 -18.37 -16.02
CA LYS A 81 -9.54 -18.53 -14.88
C LYS A 81 -9.27 -17.23 -14.12
N PHE A 82 -9.19 -16.11 -14.85
CA PHE A 82 -8.71 -14.83 -14.30
C PHE A 82 -9.79 -13.75 -14.16
N ASN A 83 -11.04 -14.02 -14.53
CA ASN A 83 -12.12 -13.06 -14.30
C ASN A 83 -12.25 -12.71 -12.81
N THR A 84 -12.55 -11.44 -12.54
CA THR A 84 -12.67 -10.90 -11.18
C THR A 84 -14.13 -10.70 -10.74
N ARG A 85 -15.09 -11.03 -11.61
CA ARG A 85 -16.53 -10.93 -11.32
C ARG A 85 -16.97 -12.12 -10.48
N LYS A 86 -17.96 -11.89 -9.61
CA LYS A 86 -18.57 -12.97 -8.81
C LYS A 86 -19.29 -14.00 -9.68
N VAL A 87 -19.90 -13.54 -10.77
CA VAL A 87 -20.62 -14.35 -11.75
C VAL A 87 -20.08 -14.03 -13.13
N PHE A 88 -19.65 -15.07 -13.84
CA PHE A 88 -19.21 -14.96 -15.23
C PHE A 88 -20.42 -15.03 -16.16
N ASP A 89 -20.62 -13.98 -16.96
CA ASP A 89 -21.70 -13.90 -17.92
C ASP A 89 -21.21 -14.37 -19.30
N GLU A 90 -21.59 -15.60 -19.68
CA GLU A 90 -21.17 -16.18 -20.96
C GLU A 90 -21.74 -15.42 -22.16
N ASN A 91 -22.93 -14.82 -22.05
CA ASN A 91 -23.53 -14.08 -23.16
C ASN A 91 -22.76 -12.80 -23.44
N GLN A 92 -22.44 -12.04 -22.38
CA GLN A 92 -21.61 -10.83 -22.52
C GLN A 92 -20.20 -11.16 -23.00
N TRP A 93 -19.61 -12.28 -22.55
CA TRP A 93 -18.32 -12.71 -23.08
C TRP A 93 -18.40 -13.06 -24.57
N ASN A 94 -19.43 -13.80 -24.99
CA ASN A 94 -19.61 -14.19 -26.37
C ASN A 94 -19.81 -13.00 -27.30
N GLU A 95 -20.40 -11.89 -26.82
CA GLU A 95 -20.44 -10.63 -27.55
C GLU A 95 -19.05 -9.97 -27.59
N PHE A 96 -18.42 -9.82 -26.42
CA PHE A 96 -17.14 -9.12 -26.28
C PHE A 96 -16.00 -9.78 -27.06
N VAL A 97 -15.92 -11.11 -27.07
CA VAL A 97 -14.86 -11.87 -27.75
C VAL A 97 -14.87 -11.64 -29.27
N GLN A 98 -16.01 -11.28 -29.86
CA GLN A 98 -16.12 -10.93 -31.29
C GLN A 98 -15.44 -9.60 -31.64
N LYS A 99 -15.11 -8.79 -30.64
CA LYS A 99 -14.36 -7.53 -30.80
C LYS A 99 -12.84 -7.74 -30.78
N LEU A 100 -12.39 -8.99 -30.59
CA LEU A 100 -10.96 -9.34 -30.58
C LEU A 100 -10.48 -9.74 -31.97
N TYR A 101 -9.35 -9.20 -32.36
CA TYR A 101 -8.59 -9.50 -33.58
C TYR A 101 -7.13 -9.75 -33.23
N TYR A 102 -6.40 -10.44 -34.10
CA TYR A 102 -4.99 -10.74 -33.88
C TYR A 102 -4.18 -10.68 -35.18
N THR A 103 -2.94 -10.21 -35.07
CA THR A 103 -1.93 -10.34 -36.12
C THR A 103 -0.60 -10.80 -35.52
N GLN A 104 0.07 -11.73 -36.19
CA GLN A 104 1.40 -12.16 -35.80
C GLN A 104 2.44 -11.15 -36.29
N GLY A 105 3.40 -10.81 -35.44
CA GLY A 105 4.50 -9.94 -35.82
C GLY A 105 5.63 -9.92 -34.81
N ASP A 106 6.85 -10.00 -35.33
CA ASP A 106 8.04 -9.53 -34.62
C ASP A 106 8.00 -8.00 -34.60
N PHE A 107 8.25 -7.39 -33.44
CA PHE A 107 8.22 -5.93 -33.30
C PHE A 107 9.31 -5.20 -34.08
N SER A 108 10.35 -5.92 -34.54
CA SER A 108 11.40 -5.42 -35.42
C SER A 108 11.06 -5.51 -36.91
N ASP A 109 10.08 -6.34 -37.30
CA ASP A 109 9.70 -6.57 -38.70
C ASP A 109 8.78 -5.44 -39.22
N PRO A 110 9.22 -4.60 -40.19
CA PRO A 110 8.38 -3.56 -40.76
C PRO A 110 7.13 -4.08 -41.47
N GLU A 111 7.16 -5.31 -42.02
CA GLU A 111 5.99 -5.91 -42.68
C GLU A 111 4.88 -6.23 -41.67
N ALA A 112 5.22 -6.51 -40.40
CA ALA A 112 4.24 -6.68 -39.34
C ALA A 112 3.40 -5.41 -39.14
N TYR A 113 4.02 -4.23 -39.21
CA TYR A 113 3.32 -2.95 -39.07
C TYR A 113 2.44 -2.64 -40.28
N LYS A 114 2.84 -3.07 -41.49
CA LYS A 114 1.96 -2.98 -42.68
C LYS A 114 0.72 -3.85 -42.52
N ARG A 115 0.88 -5.10 -42.04
CA ARG A 115 -0.26 -5.98 -41.74
C ARG A 115 -1.15 -5.39 -40.65
N LEU A 116 -0.56 -4.82 -39.62
CA LEU A 116 -1.28 -4.12 -38.55
C LEU A 116 -2.08 -2.92 -39.09
N ALA A 117 -1.49 -2.09 -39.96
CA ALA A 117 -2.17 -0.97 -40.61
C ALA A 117 -3.39 -1.43 -41.40
N VAL A 118 -3.24 -2.49 -42.20
CA VAL A 118 -4.35 -3.08 -42.97
C VAL A 118 -5.47 -3.55 -42.04
N LEU A 119 -5.12 -4.21 -40.93
CA LEU A 119 -6.10 -4.70 -39.96
C LEU A 119 -6.82 -3.56 -39.22
N ILE A 120 -6.10 -2.51 -38.82
CA ILE A 120 -6.71 -1.30 -38.22
C ILE A 120 -7.70 -0.66 -39.19
N ASN A 121 -7.30 -0.44 -40.44
CA ASN A 121 -8.17 0.17 -41.45
C ASN A 121 -9.40 -0.70 -41.76
N ALA A 122 -9.23 -2.02 -41.84
CA ALA A 122 -10.34 -2.95 -42.05
C ALA A 122 -11.32 -2.96 -40.85
N THR A 123 -10.80 -2.81 -39.63
CA THR A 123 -11.62 -2.72 -38.41
C THR A 123 -12.33 -1.38 -38.33
N GLU A 124 -11.68 -0.26 -38.66
CA GLU A 124 -12.30 1.08 -38.73
C GLU A 124 -13.36 1.19 -39.83
N ALA A 125 -13.21 0.44 -40.93
CA ALA A 125 -14.25 0.38 -41.94
C ALA A 125 -15.53 -0.34 -41.45
N LYS A 126 -15.39 -1.25 -40.47
CA LYS A 126 -16.50 -2.00 -39.87
C LYS A 126 -17.10 -1.28 -38.66
N LEU A 127 -16.27 -0.65 -37.86
CA LEU A 127 -16.61 0.02 -36.60
C LEU A 127 -16.35 1.51 -36.74
N LYS A 128 -17.32 2.35 -36.37
CA LYS A 128 -17.18 3.81 -36.51
C LYS A 128 -16.37 4.40 -35.35
N THR A 129 -15.10 4.00 -35.20
CA THR A 129 -14.30 4.42 -34.04
C THR A 129 -13.83 5.86 -34.12
N GLY A 130 -14.06 6.54 -35.24
CA GLY A 130 -13.73 7.95 -35.42
C GLY A 130 -12.23 8.18 -35.67
N GLY A 131 -11.51 7.11 -36.03
CA GLY A 131 -10.05 7.12 -36.15
C GLY A 131 -9.30 7.20 -34.82
N ASN A 132 -9.97 6.93 -33.70
CA ASN A 132 -9.32 6.91 -32.38
C ASN A 132 -8.53 5.61 -32.19
N THR A 133 -7.26 5.71 -31.81
CA THR A 133 -6.41 4.53 -31.61
C THR A 133 -5.64 4.62 -30.29
N LEU A 134 -5.74 3.56 -29.50
CA LEU A 134 -5.03 3.39 -28.24
C LEU A 134 -3.99 2.28 -28.38
N PHE A 135 -2.71 2.61 -28.27
CA PHE A 135 -1.63 1.62 -28.24
C PHE A 135 -1.30 1.26 -26.79
N TYR A 136 -1.33 -0.02 -26.44
CA TYR A 136 -0.93 -0.51 -25.13
C TYR A 136 0.37 -1.30 -25.25
N MET A 137 1.42 -0.81 -24.60
CA MET A 137 2.74 -1.44 -24.60
C MET A 137 2.86 -2.44 -23.43
N ALA A 138 2.24 -3.63 -23.56
CA ALA A 138 2.39 -4.73 -22.60
C ALA A 138 3.69 -5.51 -22.84
N THR A 139 4.79 -4.77 -23.02
CA THR A 139 6.13 -5.28 -23.35
C THR A 139 7.17 -4.68 -22.41
N PRO A 140 8.37 -5.26 -22.29
CA PRO A 140 9.45 -4.67 -21.50
C PRO A 140 9.91 -3.30 -22.05
N PRO A 141 10.44 -2.39 -21.20
CA PRO A 141 10.84 -1.06 -21.63
C PRO A 141 11.88 -1.00 -22.75
N SER A 142 12.72 -2.03 -22.89
CA SER A 142 13.71 -2.15 -23.96
C SER A 142 13.10 -2.18 -25.37
N VAL A 143 11.80 -2.45 -25.47
CA VAL A 143 11.06 -2.57 -26.74
C VAL A 143 10.32 -1.27 -27.09
N PHE A 144 10.16 -0.34 -26.15
CA PHE A 144 9.31 0.85 -26.33
C PHE A 144 9.77 1.75 -27.47
N GLU A 145 11.08 2.01 -27.62
CA GLU A 145 11.60 2.83 -28.71
C GLU A 145 11.39 2.14 -30.06
N LEU A 146 11.72 0.84 -30.17
CA LEU A 146 11.57 0.06 -31.39
C LEU A 146 10.13 0.12 -31.92
N VAL A 147 9.15 -0.17 -31.04
CA VAL A 147 7.73 -0.15 -31.41
C VAL A 147 7.29 1.27 -31.77
N SER A 148 7.68 2.28 -30.99
CA SER A 148 7.31 3.68 -31.23
C SER A 148 7.84 4.20 -32.57
N SER A 149 9.09 3.87 -32.90
CA SER A 149 9.75 4.25 -34.15
C SER A 149 9.10 3.57 -35.36
N ASN A 150 8.80 2.27 -35.26
CA ASN A 150 8.13 1.54 -36.33
C ASN A 150 6.66 1.98 -36.53
N LEU A 151 5.94 2.29 -35.45
CA LEU A 151 4.60 2.88 -35.52
C LEU A 151 4.61 4.24 -36.24
N GLN A 152 5.64 5.06 -36.01
CA GLN A 152 5.82 6.33 -36.72
C GLN A 152 6.12 6.12 -38.19
N SER A 153 7.11 5.28 -38.50
CA SER A 153 7.62 5.08 -39.85
C SER A 153 6.62 4.38 -40.77
N SER A 154 5.78 3.50 -40.22
CA SER A 154 4.69 2.83 -40.94
C SER A 154 3.45 3.70 -41.14
N GLY A 155 3.35 4.85 -40.47
CA GLY A 155 2.16 5.70 -40.48
C GLY A 155 0.98 5.15 -39.67
N VAL A 156 1.13 3.99 -39.00
CA VAL A 156 0.07 3.35 -38.20
C VAL A 156 -0.45 4.25 -37.09
N LYS A 157 0.39 5.13 -36.53
CA LYS A 157 -0.01 6.08 -35.48
C LYS A 157 -0.46 7.45 -36.01
N ASN A 158 -0.60 7.62 -37.32
CA ASN A 158 -1.08 8.88 -37.91
C ASN A 158 -2.60 8.82 -38.04
N SER A 159 -3.32 9.59 -37.22
CA SER A 159 -4.76 9.82 -37.41
C SER A 159 -5.00 11.30 -37.68
N GLU A 160 -5.69 11.59 -38.78
CA GLU A 160 -6.12 12.96 -39.12
C GLU A 160 -7.48 13.32 -38.50
N LYS A 161 -8.25 12.31 -38.05
CA LYS A 161 -9.65 12.48 -37.61
C LYS A 161 -9.86 12.27 -36.11
N GLY A 162 -9.09 11.36 -35.51
CA GLY A 162 -9.25 10.95 -34.12
C GLY A 162 -8.00 11.15 -33.28
N TRP A 163 -8.11 10.92 -31.99
CA TRP A 163 -6.96 10.97 -31.09
C TRP A 163 -6.12 9.70 -31.20
N VAL A 164 -4.83 9.83 -30.93
CA VAL A 164 -3.91 8.70 -30.84
C VAL A 164 -3.18 8.79 -29.51
N ARG A 165 -3.27 7.73 -28.70
CA ARG A 165 -2.72 7.66 -27.35
C ARG A 165 -1.92 6.37 -27.17
N ALA A 166 -0.96 6.39 -26.27
CA ALA A 166 -0.10 5.26 -25.97
C ALA A 166 0.07 5.09 -24.46
N ILE A 167 -0.26 3.90 -23.97
CA ILE A 167 -0.03 3.46 -22.60
C ILE A 167 1.30 2.72 -22.53
N PHE A 168 2.15 3.12 -21.58
CA PHE A 168 3.42 2.48 -21.29
C PHE A 168 3.42 1.88 -19.89
N GLU A 169 3.94 0.66 -19.76
CA GLU A 169 4.11 -0.03 -18.49
C GLU A 169 5.41 0.34 -17.79
N LYS A 170 5.41 0.19 -16.46
CA LYS A 170 6.62 0.33 -15.64
C LYS A 170 7.60 -0.85 -15.92
N PRO A 171 8.93 -0.68 -15.70
CA PRO A 171 9.61 0.47 -15.08
C PRO A 171 9.97 1.61 -16.05
N PHE A 172 9.93 2.85 -15.55
CA PHE A 172 10.34 4.06 -16.27
C PHE A 172 11.77 4.46 -15.90
N GLY A 173 12.74 3.74 -16.44
CA GLY A 173 14.15 3.84 -16.05
C GLY A 173 14.48 3.00 -14.81
N HIS A 174 15.77 2.90 -14.49
CA HIS A 174 16.30 2.23 -13.29
C HIS A 174 17.15 3.17 -12.41
N ASP A 175 17.39 4.37 -12.90
CA ASP A 175 18.03 5.51 -12.24
C ASP A 175 17.54 6.79 -12.92
N LEU A 176 17.94 7.95 -12.40
CA LEU A 176 17.56 9.24 -12.97
C LEU A 176 18.00 9.39 -14.43
N LYS A 177 19.22 8.96 -14.76
CA LYS A 177 19.81 9.13 -16.10
C LYS A 177 19.00 8.37 -17.15
N THR A 178 18.69 7.12 -16.88
CA THR A 178 17.96 6.22 -17.77
C THR A 178 16.49 6.57 -17.86
N ALA A 179 15.90 7.14 -16.80
CA ALA A 179 14.55 7.70 -16.86
C ALA A 179 14.47 8.91 -17.80
N VAL A 180 15.43 9.85 -17.69
CA VAL A 180 15.55 11.01 -18.58
C VAL A 180 15.81 10.57 -20.02
N GLU A 181 16.66 9.55 -20.22
CA GLU A 181 16.94 8.99 -21.55
C GLU A 181 15.69 8.35 -22.16
N LEU A 182 15.02 7.44 -21.44
CA LEU A 182 13.78 6.81 -21.90
C LEU A 182 12.73 7.85 -22.27
N ASN A 183 12.57 8.88 -21.43
CA ASN A 183 11.64 9.96 -21.69
C ASN A 183 12.00 10.73 -22.98
N ARG A 184 13.27 11.08 -23.17
CA ARG A 184 13.75 11.70 -24.42
C ARG A 184 13.45 10.82 -25.63
N LEU A 185 13.63 9.50 -25.52
CA LEU A 185 13.33 8.56 -26.60
C LEU A 185 11.84 8.54 -26.95
N LEU A 186 10.95 8.48 -25.95
CA LEU A 186 9.51 8.50 -26.17
C LEU A 186 9.06 9.82 -26.83
N LEU A 187 9.59 10.96 -26.38
CA LEU A 187 9.24 12.28 -26.92
C LEU A 187 9.73 12.54 -28.35
N LYS A 188 10.66 11.73 -28.89
CA LYS A 188 10.99 11.75 -30.33
C LYS A 188 9.83 11.28 -31.20
N HIS A 189 9.01 10.36 -30.66
CA HIS A 189 7.97 9.66 -31.41
C HIS A 189 6.56 10.06 -30.99
N TRP A 190 6.37 10.55 -29.77
CA TRP A 190 5.07 10.88 -29.19
C TRP A 190 5.06 12.30 -28.62
N LYS A 191 3.91 12.97 -28.64
CA LYS A 191 3.70 14.18 -27.83
C LYS A 191 3.35 13.78 -26.40
N GLU A 192 3.69 14.60 -25.42
CA GLU A 192 3.41 14.30 -24.01
C GLU A 192 1.92 14.07 -23.71
N GLU A 193 1.02 14.80 -24.37
CA GLU A 193 -0.44 14.61 -24.27
C GLU A 193 -0.93 13.24 -24.76
N GLN A 194 -0.11 12.53 -25.54
CA GLN A 194 -0.41 11.19 -26.07
C GLN A 194 0.14 10.08 -25.18
N ILE A 195 1.00 10.40 -24.20
CA ILE A 195 1.72 9.41 -23.38
C ILE A 195 0.99 9.21 -22.05
N TYR A 196 0.67 7.96 -21.75
CA TYR A 196 -0.02 7.53 -20.54
C TYR A 196 0.86 6.53 -19.79
N ARG A 197 1.65 7.02 -18.82
CA ARG A 197 2.57 6.19 -18.01
C ARG A 197 1.81 5.59 -16.83
N ILE A 198 1.63 4.27 -16.82
CA ILE A 198 0.83 3.59 -15.80
C ILE A 198 1.53 3.51 -14.46
N ASP A 199 0.75 3.86 -13.43
CA ASP A 199 0.96 3.42 -12.05
C ASP A 199 -0.38 2.85 -11.53
N HIS A 200 -0.45 1.53 -11.40
CA HIS A 200 -1.68 0.84 -10.99
C HIS A 200 -2.17 1.20 -9.58
N TYR A 201 -1.35 1.79 -8.71
CA TYR A 201 -1.84 2.29 -7.42
C TYR A 201 -2.75 3.51 -7.59
N LEU A 202 -2.52 4.35 -8.60
CA LEU A 202 -3.36 5.51 -8.88
C LEU A 202 -4.73 5.12 -9.42
N GLY A 203 -4.86 3.94 -10.02
CA GLY A 203 -6.14 3.35 -10.42
C GLY A 203 -6.99 2.84 -9.26
N LYS A 204 -6.49 2.82 -8.03
CA LYS A 204 -7.25 2.35 -6.86
C LYS A 204 -8.22 3.43 -6.39
N GLU A 205 -9.49 3.06 -6.23
CA GLU A 205 -10.55 3.95 -5.72
C GLU A 205 -10.17 4.66 -4.42
N THR A 206 -9.56 3.93 -3.48
CA THR A 206 -9.14 4.48 -2.19
C THR A 206 -8.02 5.51 -2.30
N VAL A 207 -7.15 5.41 -3.31
CA VAL A 207 -6.11 6.42 -3.57
C VAL A 207 -6.73 7.66 -4.18
N GLN A 208 -7.67 7.50 -5.12
CA GLN A 208 -8.40 8.62 -5.73
C GLN A 208 -9.24 9.37 -4.69
N ASN A 209 -9.83 8.65 -3.73
CA ASN A 209 -10.62 9.24 -2.66
C ASN A 209 -9.82 10.15 -1.72
N ILE A 210 -8.48 10.07 -1.71
CA ILE A 210 -7.65 11.05 -0.99
C ILE A 210 -7.94 12.47 -1.50
N LEU A 211 -8.09 12.65 -2.82
CA LEU A 211 -8.42 13.93 -3.42
C LEU A 211 -9.81 14.42 -3.04
N ALA A 212 -10.80 13.54 -3.18
CA ALA A 212 -12.19 13.85 -2.81
C ALA A 212 -12.28 14.20 -1.33
N PHE A 213 -11.65 13.40 -0.46
CA PHE A 213 -11.62 13.64 0.97
C PHE A 213 -11.02 15.00 1.32
N ARG A 214 -9.86 15.35 0.75
CA ARG A 214 -9.18 16.62 1.06
C ARG A 214 -9.95 17.84 0.56
N PHE A 215 -10.37 17.83 -0.71
CA PHE A 215 -10.85 19.06 -1.36
C PHE A 215 -12.38 19.20 -1.44
N ALA A 216 -13.15 18.14 -1.18
CA ALA A 216 -14.61 18.25 -1.08
C ALA A 216 -15.11 18.56 0.34
N ASN A 217 -14.24 18.48 1.35
CA ASN A 217 -14.62 18.65 2.76
C ASN A 217 -13.95 19.88 3.38
N GLY A 218 -14.72 20.98 3.48
CA GLY A 218 -14.23 22.25 4.03
C GLY A 218 -13.74 22.19 5.49
N ILE A 219 -14.09 21.13 6.23
CA ILE A 219 -13.63 20.93 7.62
C ILE A 219 -12.16 20.45 7.71
N PHE A 220 -11.64 19.75 6.69
CA PHE A 220 -10.33 19.11 6.78
C PHE A 220 -9.21 19.99 6.21
N GLU A 221 -9.45 20.72 5.12
CA GLU A 221 -8.42 21.54 4.47
C GLU A 221 -7.77 22.58 5.41
N PRO A 222 -8.50 23.28 6.31
CA PRO A 222 -7.88 24.19 7.29
C PRO A 222 -6.92 23.50 8.27
N LEU A 223 -7.12 22.21 8.53
CA LEU A 223 -6.29 21.39 9.41
C LEU A 223 -5.10 20.76 8.68
N TRP A 224 -4.99 20.95 7.37
CA TRP A 224 -4.06 20.20 6.52
C TRP A 224 -2.69 20.86 6.36
N ASN A 225 -2.05 21.24 7.47
CA ASN A 225 -0.80 22.00 7.47
C ASN A 225 0.03 21.75 8.74
N LYS A 226 1.26 22.26 8.74
CA LYS A 226 2.22 22.16 9.85
C LYS A 226 1.74 22.70 11.19
N GLU A 227 0.74 23.58 11.24
CA GLU A 227 0.21 24.08 12.52
C GLU A 227 -0.60 23.00 13.24
N HIS A 228 -1.25 22.11 12.50
CA HIS A 228 -2.19 21.12 13.03
C HIS A 228 -1.69 19.68 12.90
N ILE A 229 -0.89 19.36 11.88
CA ILE A 229 -0.33 18.03 11.67
C ILE A 229 1.02 17.93 12.38
N ASP A 230 1.20 16.85 13.14
CA ASP A 230 2.47 16.51 13.80
C ASP A 230 3.39 15.74 12.85
N HIS A 231 2.88 14.67 12.24
CA HIS A 231 3.62 13.85 11.27
C HIS A 231 2.68 12.97 10.43
N ILE A 232 3.23 12.38 9.38
CA ILE A 232 2.52 11.46 8.49
C ILE A 232 3.30 10.15 8.36
N GLN A 233 2.60 9.02 8.34
CA GLN A 233 3.15 7.69 8.14
C GLN A 233 2.50 7.02 6.92
N PHE A 234 3.30 6.51 5.99
CA PHE A 234 2.86 5.63 4.92
C PHE A 234 3.44 4.23 5.16
N SER A 235 2.59 3.23 5.21
CA SER A 235 2.98 1.82 5.38
C SER A 235 2.48 0.99 4.22
N VAL A 236 3.38 0.40 3.45
CA VAL A 236 3.04 -0.50 2.33
C VAL A 236 3.73 -1.85 2.52
N MET A 237 3.02 -2.75 3.21
CA MET A 237 3.55 -4.02 3.70
C MET A 237 2.96 -5.19 2.90
N GLU A 238 3.81 -6.15 2.56
CA GLU A 238 3.43 -7.36 1.83
C GLU A 238 3.80 -8.61 2.62
N THR A 239 2.86 -9.56 2.73
CA THR A 239 3.13 -10.89 3.31
C THR A 239 3.85 -11.82 2.34
N VAL A 240 3.81 -11.51 1.04
CA VAL A 240 4.48 -12.28 0.00
C VAL A 240 5.95 -11.87 -0.11
N GLY A 241 6.79 -12.87 -0.37
CA GLY A 241 8.21 -12.69 -0.67
C GLY A 241 8.45 -12.32 -2.13
N VAL A 242 9.68 -12.54 -2.60
CA VAL A 242 10.02 -12.38 -4.03
C VAL A 242 9.49 -13.52 -4.90
N GLU A 243 9.28 -14.70 -4.32
CA GLU A 243 8.77 -15.91 -4.99
C GLU A 243 9.60 -16.22 -6.26
N SER A 244 8.96 -16.43 -7.41
CA SER A 244 9.63 -16.76 -8.67
C SER A 244 10.27 -15.55 -9.38
N ARG A 245 10.27 -14.36 -8.76
CA ARG A 245 10.74 -13.11 -9.39
C ARG A 245 12.13 -12.68 -8.93
N GLY A 246 12.94 -13.60 -8.38
CA GLY A 246 14.28 -13.32 -7.86
C GLY A 246 15.17 -12.52 -8.82
N LYS A 247 15.31 -13.00 -10.06
CA LYS A 247 16.10 -12.35 -11.12
C LYS A 247 15.69 -10.90 -11.39
N TYR A 248 14.39 -10.61 -11.40
CA TYR A 248 13.89 -9.25 -11.59
C TYR A 248 14.18 -8.40 -10.36
N TYR A 249 13.91 -8.94 -9.18
CA TYR A 249 13.99 -8.18 -7.93
C TYR A 249 15.41 -7.80 -7.55
N GLU A 250 16.41 -8.63 -7.91
CA GLU A 250 17.85 -8.32 -7.75
C GLU A 250 18.26 -6.99 -8.38
N THR A 251 17.55 -6.56 -9.43
CA THR A 251 17.83 -5.28 -10.11
C THR A 251 16.90 -4.15 -9.65
N SER A 252 15.78 -4.49 -9.02
CA SER A 252 14.78 -3.52 -8.59
C SER A 252 14.99 -3.09 -7.15
N GLY A 253 14.96 -4.04 -6.21
CA GLY A 253 14.82 -3.77 -4.78
C GLY A 253 13.48 -3.10 -4.44
N VAL A 254 13.16 -3.00 -3.15
CA VAL A 254 11.89 -2.38 -2.72
C VAL A 254 11.88 -0.86 -2.95
N LEU A 255 13.05 -0.21 -2.95
CA LEU A 255 13.14 1.24 -3.14
C LEU A 255 12.66 1.62 -4.56
N ARG A 256 13.03 0.86 -5.60
CA ARG A 256 12.51 1.09 -6.98
C ARG A 256 11.12 0.52 -7.19
N ASP A 257 10.83 -0.66 -6.62
CA ASP A 257 9.58 -1.37 -6.91
C ASP A 257 8.35 -0.65 -6.33
N MET A 258 8.51 -0.04 -5.14
CA MET A 258 7.41 0.49 -4.33
C MET A 258 7.54 1.95 -3.94
N ILE A 259 8.72 2.38 -3.47
CA ILE A 259 8.87 3.71 -2.88
C ILE A 259 8.95 4.78 -3.97
N GLN A 260 9.87 4.61 -4.92
CA GLN A 260 10.16 5.58 -5.98
C GLN A 260 8.92 5.91 -6.83
N ASN A 261 8.03 4.95 -7.04
CA ASN A 261 6.81 5.13 -7.81
C ASN A 261 5.59 5.34 -6.89
N HIS A 262 4.98 4.27 -6.42
CA HIS A 262 3.68 4.21 -5.77
C HIS A 262 3.60 5.11 -4.55
N MET A 263 4.60 5.07 -3.66
CA MET A 263 4.58 5.86 -2.43
C MET A 263 4.79 7.34 -2.70
N PHE A 264 5.69 7.73 -3.60
CA PHE A 264 5.85 9.14 -3.99
C PHE A 264 4.60 9.68 -4.70
N GLN A 265 3.90 8.87 -5.49
CA GLN A 265 2.63 9.29 -6.05
C GLN A 265 1.54 9.49 -4.97
N MET A 266 1.40 8.56 -4.02
CA MET A 266 0.46 8.73 -2.91
C MET A 266 0.83 9.92 -2.01
N LEU A 267 2.14 10.14 -1.77
CA LEU A 267 2.67 11.31 -1.08
C LEU A 267 2.21 12.60 -1.76
N SER A 268 2.34 12.67 -3.09
CA SER A 268 1.94 13.84 -3.85
C SER A 268 0.44 14.13 -3.73
N TYR A 269 -0.44 13.13 -3.77
CA TYR A 269 -1.88 13.35 -3.58
C TYR A 269 -2.23 13.81 -2.17
N LEU A 270 -1.59 13.24 -1.15
CA LEU A 270 -1.84 13.61 0.23
C LEU A 270 -1.32 15.01 0.57
N CYS A 271 -0.19 15.43 -0.02
CA CYS A 271 0.54 16.62 0.41
C CYS A 271 0.48 17.82 -0.56
N MET A 272 0.01 17.65 -1.80
CA MET A 272 -0.06 18.77 -2.75
C MET A 272 -1.03 19.87 -2.30
N GLU A 273 -0.87 21.08 -2.83
CA GLU A 273 -1.82 22.17 -2.61
C GLU A 273 -3.17 21.90 -3.34
N PRO A 274 -4.25 22.59 -2.95
CA PRO A 274 -5.50 22.56 -3.69
C PRO A 274 -5.27 22.96 -5.16
N PRO A 275 -5.65 22.12 -6.14
CA PRO A 275 -5.49 22.47 -7.54
C PRO A 275 -6.51 23.54 -7.94
N SER A 276 -6.14 24.37 -8.92
CA SER A 276 -7.04 25.42 -9.45
C SER A 276 -8.31 24.86 -10.12
N SER A 277 -8.29 23.57 -10.50
CA SER A 277 -9.43 22.81 -11.00
C SER A 277 -9.15 21.31 -10.92
N PHE A 278 -10.17 20.48 -11.13
CA PHE A 278 -9.99 19.03 -11.28
C PHE A 278 -9.61 18.61 -12.71
N LYS A 279 -9.11 19.53 -13.54
CA LYS A 279 -8.56 19.18 -14.86
C LYS A 279 -7.23 18.43 -14.68
N PRO A 280 -6.89 17.48 -15.58
CA PRO A 280 -5.69 16.65 -15.45
C PRO A 280 -4.41 17.45 -15.22
N ASP A 281 -4.18 18.52 -15.98
CA ASP A 281 -2.96 19.34 -15.84
C ASP A 281 -2.90 20.11 -14.52
N ALA A 282 -4.03 20.60 -14.01
CA ALA A 282 -4.05 21.34 -12.75
C ALA A 282 -3.63 20.42 -11.58
N ILE A 283 -4.12 19.18 -11.58
CA ILE A 283 -3.73 18.16 -10.59
C ILE A 283 -2.26 17.76 -10.79
N ARG A 284 -1.84 17.44 -12.02
CA ARG A 284 -0.46 17.02 -12.30
C ARG A 284 0.57 18.10 -11.97
N ASN A 285 0.25 19.37 -12.20
CA ASN A 285 1.10 20.50 -11.81
C ASN A 285 1.29 20.55 -10.29
N GLN A 286 0.21 20.44 -9.51
CA GLN A 286 0.30 20.45 -8.05
C GLN A 286 1.06 19.25 -7.48
N LYS A 287 0.93 18.07 -8.10
CA LYS A 287 1.77 16.91 -7.75
C LYS A 287 3.25 17.19 -8.03
N SER A 288 3.56 17.83 -9.16
CA SER A 288 4.95 18.09 -9.56
C SER A 288 5.59 19.16 -8.69
N GLU A 289 4.88 20.25 -8.39
CA GLU A 289 5.33 21.29 -7.46
C GLU A 289 5.59 20.70 -6.07
N LEU A 290 4.73 19.77 -5.60
CA LEU A 290 4.91 19.10 -4.33
C LEU A 290 6.18 18.24 -4.31
N LEU A 291 6.35 17.35 -5.30
CA LEU A 291 7.54 16.48 -5.35
C LEU A 291 8.82 17.29 -5.56
N ASP A 292 8.77 18.40 -6.28
CA ASP A 292 9.94 19.27 -6.44
C ASP A 292 10.36 19.90 -5.11
N ALA A 293 9.41 20.18 -4.22
CA ALA A 293 9.67 20.68 -2.87
C ALA A 293 10.14 19.59 -1.88
N VAL A 294 10.18 18.31 -2.25
CA VAL A 294 10.74 17.27 -1.37
C VAL A 294 12.24 17.48 -1.24
N ARG A 295 12.71 17.60 0.01
CA ARG A 295 14.12 17.84 0.31
C ARG A 295 15.00 16.70 -0.19
N ILE A 296 15.98 17.03 -1.02
CA ILE A 296 16.98 16.09 -1.50
C ILE A 296 17.94 15.74 -0.35
N MET A 297 18.07 14.45 -0.05
CA MET A 297 18.92 13.98 1.05
C MET A 297 20.39 14.18 0.73
N THR A 298 21.13 14.74 1.68
CA THR A 298 22.60 14.66 1.68
C THR A 298 23.04 13.24 2.07
N PRO A 299 24.30 12.83 1.79
CA PRO A 299 24.79 11.51 2.21
C PRO A 299 24.62 11.23 3.71
N GLU A 300 24.80 12.26 4.55
CA GLU A 300 24.60 12.15 6.00
C GLU A 300 23.12 11.97 6.37
N MET A 301 22.22 12.68 5.69
CA MET A 301 20.79 12.44 5.84
C MET A 301 20.43 11.01 5.41
N VAL A 302 21.00 10.47 4.33
CA VAL A 302 20.73 9.09 3.93
C VAL A 302 21.08 8.11 5.06
N ARG A 303 22.24 8.25 5.71
CA ARG A 303 22.65 7.37 6.83
C ARG A 303 21.71 7.45 8.03
N THR A 304 21.15 8.62 8.31
CA THR A 304 20.39 8.91 9.54
C THR A 304 18.89 8.87 9.36
N HIS A 305 18.39 9.08 8.14
CA HIS A 305 16.98 9.20 7.79
C HIS A 305 16.47 8.03 6.94
N THR A 306 17.33 7.06 6.63
CA THR A 306 16.93 5.87 5.88
C THR A 306 17.34 4.60 6.61
N VAL A 307 16.51 3.57 6.47
CA VAL A 307 16.78 2.21 6.92
C VAL A 307 16.52 1.30 5.73
N ARG A 308 17.42 0.34 5.51
CA ARG A 308 17.21 -0.75 4.55
C ARG A 308 17.25 -2.09 5.28
N GLY A 309 16.54 -3.06 4.73
CA GLY A 309 16.51 -4.41 5.27
C GLY A 309 16.45 -5.48 4.20
N GLN A 310 16.83 -6.69 4.59
CA GLN A 310 16.69 -7.90 3.78
C GLN A 310 16.16 -9.04 4.64
N TYR A 311 15.06 -9.69 4.20
CA TYR A 311 14.47 -10.77 4.99
C TYR A 311 15.37 -12.01 5.02
N GLY A 312 15.57 -12.55 6.21
CA GLY A 312 16.18 -13.84 6.46
C GLY A 312 15.14 -14.96 6.51
N PRO A 313 15.57 -16.21 6.73
CA PRO A 313 14.66 -17.33 6.97
C PRO A 313 13.73 -17.05 8.14
N GLY A 314 12.49 -17.51 8.05
CA GLY A 314 11.48 -17.25 9.08
C GLY A 314 10.23 -18.09 8.86
N LYS A 315 9.09 -17.58 9.34
CA LYS A 315 7.78 -18.21 9.17
C LYS A 315 6.81 -17.21 8.57
N LYS A 316 5.99 -17.63 7.60
CA LYS A 316 4.92 -16.78 7.09
C LYS A 316 3.79 -16.64 8.12
N TRP A 317 2.84 -15.76 7.84
CA TRP A 317 1.65 -15.52 8.66
C TRP A 317 0.76 -16.78 8.89
N ASP A 318 0.91 -17.80 8.04
CA ASP A 318 0.25 -19.10 8.10
C ASP A 318 1.12 -20.18 8.78
N GLU A 319 2.19 -19.76 9.47
CA GLU A 319 3.19 -20.58 10.16
C GLU A 319 4.07 -21.45 9.25
N SER A 320 3.89 -21.41 7.93
CA SER A 320 4.75 -22.14 6.99
C SER A 320 6.17 -21.58 6.98
N PRO A 321 7.21 -22.42 6.82
CA PRO A 321 8.59 -21.94 6.73
C PRO A 321 8.78 -21.09 5.47
N ALA A 322 9.51 -19.98 5.60
CA ALA A 322 9.89 -19.11 4.51
C ALA A 322 11.43 -19.07 4.37
N PRO A 323 11.97 -19.26 3.16
CA PRO A 323 13.40 -19.06 2.92
C PRO A 323 13.78 -17.58 3.10
N GLY A 324 15.05 -17.33 3.41
CA GLY A 324 15.60 -15.97 3.35
C GLY A 324 15.80 -15.51 1.91
N TYR A 325 15.89 -14.21 1.67
CA TYR A 325 15.97 -13.65 0.32
C TYR A 325 17.13 -14.25 -0.51
N ARG A 326 18.32 -14.37 0.09
CA ARG A 326 19.51 -15.01 -0.52
C ARG A 326 19.38 -16.51 -0.79
N GLN A 327 18.31 -17.14 -0.33
CA GLN A 327 17.98 -18.56 -0.54
C GLN A 327 16.86 -18.75 -1.57
N GLU A 328 16.26 -17.66 -2.07
CA GLU A 328 15.21 -17.70 -3.08
C GLU A 328 15.80 -18.07 -4.45
N ALA A 329 14.95 -18.61 -5.32
CA ALA A 329 15.35 -18.95 -6.68
C ALA A 329 15.82 -17.69 -7.44
N ASP A 330 16.90 -17.84 -8.21
CA ASP A 330 17.50 -16.77 -9.03
C ASP A 330 17.95 -15.52 -8.25
N VAL A 331 18.31 -15.67 -6.97
CA VAL A 331 18.90 -14.60 -6.14
C VAL A 331 20.35 -14.94 -5.80
N SER A 332 21.24 -13.94 -5.80
CA SER A 332 22.62 -14.14 -5.41
C SER A 332 22.75 -14.44 -3.90
N PRO A 333 23.53 -15.47 -3.48
CA PRO A 333 23.81 -15.74 -2.07
C PRO A 333 24.52 -14.59 -1.35
N THR A 334 25.14 -13.66 -2.08
CA THR A 334 25.82 -12.47 -1.55
C THR A 334 25.06 -11.18 -1.85
N SER A 335 23.78 -11.27 -2.22
CA SER A 335 22.98 -10.10 -2.62
C SER A 335 22.92 -9.04 -1.51
N ASN A 336 23.09 -7.79 -1.93
CA ASN A 336 22.87 -6.60 -1.09
C ASN A 336 21.57 -5.86 -1.45
N THR A 337 20.70 -6.48 -2.25
CA THR A 337 19.40 -5.92 -2.63
C THR A 337 18.48 -5.83 -1.42
N GLU A 338 17.89 -4.66 -1.20
CA GLU A 338 16.95 -4.43 -0.12
C GLU A 338 15.55 -5.00 -0.45
N THR A 339 14.97 -5.73 0.50
CA THR A 339 13.57 -6.20 0.47
C THR A 339 12.67 -5.42 1.42
N PHE A 340 13.26 -4.49 2.18
CA PHE A 340 12.60 -3.54 3.06
C PHE A 340 13.33 -2.20 2.99
N ALA A 341 12.58 -1.10 3.02
CA ALA A 341 13.14 0.24 3.15
C ALA A 341 12.19 1.14 3.95
N CYS A 342 12.78 2.01 4.76
CA CYS A 342 12.10 3.07 5.48
C CYS A 342 12.82 4.40 5.26
N LEU A 343 12.08 5.47 4.96
CA LEU A 343 12.59 6.82 4.72
C LEU A 343 11.87 7.82 5.63
N LYS A 344 12.62 8.76 6.20
CA LYS A 344 12.12 9.99 6.82
C LYS A 344 12.37 11.16 5.87
N LEU A 345 11.30 11.74 5.34
CA LEU A 345 11.32 12.84 4.37
C LEU A 345 10.82 14.15 4.98
N PHE A 346 11.23 15.25 4.34
CA PHE A 346 10.73 16.59 4.59
C PHE A 346 10.34 17.25 3.27
N ILE A 347 9.35 18.14 3.33
CA ILE A 347 8.88 18.92 2.20
C ILE A 347 9.12 20.40 2.54
N ASP A 348 9.96 21.04 1.74
CA ASP A 348 10.45 22.41 1.95
C ASP A 348 9.48 23.43 1.34
N ASN A 349 8.28 23.53 1.92
CA ASN A 349 7.30 24.54 1.58
C ASN A 349 6.55 25.07 2.82
N TRP A 350 5.77 26.13 2.64
CA TRP A 350 5.06 26.79 3.74
C TRP A 350 4.12 25.85 4.53
N ARG A 351 3.48 24.91 3.84
CA ARG A 351 2.49 23.99 4.41
C ARG A 351 3.12 22.90 5.26
N TRP A 352 4.27 22.37 4.86
CA TRP A 352 4.87 21.15 5.44
C TRP A 352 6.21 21.36 6.14
N ASP A 353 6.73 22.58 6.15
CA ASP A 353 7.96 22.92 6.84
C ASP A 353 8.00 22.36 8.28
N GLY A 354 9.04 21.58 8.57
CA GLY A 354 9.26 20.91 9.85
C GLY A 354 8.43 19.65 10.13
N VAL A 355 7.46 19.29 9.28
CA VAL A 355 6.63 18.08 9.46
C VAL A 355 7.35 16.86 8.87
N PRO A 356 7.75 15.86 9.68
CA PRO A 356 8.37 14.66 9.16
C PRO A 356 7.32 13.72 8.52
N ILE A 357 7.71 13.12 7.40
CA ILE A 357 6.92 12.12 6.70
C ILE A 357 7.70 10.82 6.65
N TYR A 358 7.15 9.77 7.25
CA TYR A 358 7.77 8.46 7.29
C TYR A 358 7.14 7.56 6.24
N LEU A 359 7.97 6.97 5.38
CA LEU A 359 7.57 5.99 4.38
C LEU A 359 8.21 4.66 4.74
N ARG A 360 7.46 3.57 4.82
CA ARG A 360 8.04 2.22 4.89
C ARG A 360 7.35 1.26 3.93
N SER A 361 8.16 0.40 3.31
CA SER A 361 7.67 -0.71 2.51
C SER A 361 8.58 -1.92 2.64
N GLY A 362 8.01 -3.12 2.55
CA GLY A 362 8.79 -4.34 2.55
C GLY A 362 8.00 -5.61 2.24
N LYS A 363 8.75 -6.65 1.89
CA LYS A 363 8.27 -8.00 1.57
C LYS A 363 8.48 -8.97 2.74
N ASN A 364 7.71 -10.06 2.73
CA ASN A 364 7.66 -11.07 3.79
C ASN A 364 7.48 -10.43 5.18
N LEU A 365 6.55 -9.50 5.31
CA LEU A 365 6.16 -8.92 6.58
C LEU A 365 4.96 -9.65 7.17
N TRP A 366 4.73 -9.47 8.48
CA TRP A 366 3.70 -10.17 9.24
C TRP A 366 2.26 -9.95 8.74
N LYS A 367 1.96 -8.76 8.19
CA LYS A 367 0.66 -8.42 7.62
C LYS A 367 0.77 -7.76 6.27
N ARG A 368 -0.27 -7.94 5.46
CA ARG A 368 -0.46 -7.21 4.21
C ARG A 368 -1.29 -5.97 4.52
N GLY A 369 -0.82 -4.80 4.11
CA GLY A 369 -1.54 -3.56 4.34
C GLY A 369 -0.94 -2.39 3.58
N THR A 370 -1.78 -1.52 3.06
CA THR A 370 -1.41 -0.23 2.50
C THR A 370 -2.23 0.81 3.23
N GLU A 371 -1.56 1.56 4.10
CA GLU A 371 -2.19 2.48 5.06
C GLU A 371 -1.43 3.80 5.07
N ILE A 372 -2.19 4.90 5.14
CA ILE A 372 -1.64 6.24 5.34
C ILE A 372 -2.25 6.79 6.63
N MET A 373 -1.42 7.19 7.58
CA MET A 373 -1.83 7.76 8.86
C MET A 373 -1.35 9.20 8.97
N VAL A 374 -2.28 10.11 9.22
CA VAL A 374 -2.02 11.53 9.53
C VAL A 374 -2.27 11.73 11.02
N GLN A 375 -1.23 12.08 11.77
CA GLN A 375 -1.34 12.40 13.20
C GLN A 375 -1.43 13.90 13.40
N PHE A 376 -2.47 14.35 14.11
CA PHE A 376 -2.63 15.75 14.50
C PHE A 376 -1.88 16.05 15.81
N LYS A 377 -1.47 17.31 15.98
CA LYS A 377 -0.88 17.80 17.22
C LYS A 377 -1.88 17.74 18.37
N ASN A 378 -1.36 17.62 19.58
CA ASN A 378 -2.19 17.64 20.78
C ASN A 378 -2.75 19.05 21.05
N PRO A 379 -4.00 19.16 21.53
CA PRO A 379 -4.55 20.44 21.96
C PRO A 379 -3.86 20.96 23.24
N PRO A 380 -3.98 22.27 23.55
CA PRO A 380 -3.57 22.82 24.83
C PRO A 380 -4.27 22.12 26.01
N ASP A 381 -3.56 21.99 27.13
CA ASP A 381 -4.02 21.24 28.28
C ASP A 381 -4.92 22.07 29.20
N ILE A 382 -6.19 22.13 28.84
CA ILE A 382 -7.23 22.82 29.61
C ILE A 382 -7.93 21.83 30.54
N LEU A 383 -8.18 20.60 30.10
CA LEU A 383 -8.91 19.58 30.86
C LEU A 383 -8.08 18.92 31.98
N GLY A 384 -6.74 18.94 31.90
CA GLY A 384 -5.85 18.45 32.94
C GLY A 384 -5.61 19.45 34.09
N ARG A 385 -6.11 20.69 34.00
CA ARG A 385 -6.00 21.66 35.09
C ARG A 385 -6.88 21.22 36.27
N GLY A 386 -6.26 20.64 37.29
CA GLY A 386 -6.92 20.29 38.57
C GLY A 386 -7.28 18.81 38.77
N GLN A 387 -6.93 17.93 37.83
CA GLN A 387 -7.01 16.47 38.02
C GLN A 387 -5.60 15.87 37.98
N SER A 388 -5.32 14.91 38.88
CA SER A 388 -4.04 14.21 38.93
C SER A 388 -3.67 13.67 37.55
N ALA A 389 -2.47 14.02 37.09
CA ALA A 389 -1.91 13.72 35.79
C ALA A 389 -2.02 12.22 35.44
N SER A 390 -3.01 11.83 34.63
CA SER A 390 -3.04 10.48 34.04
C SER A 390 -3.82 10.33 32.73
N ASN A 391 -4.52 11.37 32.25
CA ASN A 391 -5.04 11.37 30.88
C ASN A 391 -3.92 11.77 29.92
N ALA A 392 -3.05 10.80 29.59
CA ALA A 392 -2.07 10.96 28.51
C ALA A 392 -2.77 11.53 27.27
N ARG A 393 -2.24 12.64 26.73
CA ARG A 393 -2.79 13.34 25.57
C ARG A 393 -2.72 12.42 24.36
N ILE A 394 -3.85 11.80 24.00
CA ILE A 394 -3.94 10.93 22.82
C ILE A 394 -4.23 11.82 21.61
N PRO A 395 -3.31 11.91 20.63
CA PRO A 395 -3.50 12.75 19.46
C PRO A 395 -4.65 12.22 18.61
N ASN A 396 -5.29 13.12 17.86
CA ASN A 396 -6.25 12.70 16.85
C ASN A 396 -5.49 12.09 15.67
N ARG A 397 -6.06 11.06 15.04
CA ARG A 397 -5.44 10.36 13.92
C ARG A 397 -6.46 10.11 12.82
N LEU A 398 -6.06 10.34 11.60
CA LEU A 398 -6.83 10.02 10.41
C LEU A 398 -6.09 8.94 9.62
N PHE A 399 -6.78 7.85 9.30
CA PHE A 399 -6.25 6.74 8.53
C PHE A 399 -6.97 6.66 7.18
N PHE A 400 -6.19 6.51 6.12
CA PHE A 400 -6.66 6.07 4.81
C PHE A 400 -6.23 4.61 4.64
N HIS A 401 -7.21 3.70 4.71
CA HIS A 401 -7.01 2.28 4.49
C HIS A 401 -7.18 2.01 2.99
N ILE A 402 -6.06 1.77 2.30
CA ILE A 402 -6.03 1.64 0.83
C ILE A 402 -6.34 0.20 0.39
N GLN A 403 -5.75 -0.77 1.07
CA GLN A 403 -5.96 -2.22 0.89
C GLN A 403 -5.35 -2.98 2.09
N PRO A 404 -5.84 -4.19 2.44
CA PRO A 404 -6.97 -4.89 1.85
C PRO A 404 -8.33 -4.34 2.29
N ASP A 405 -8.41 -3.80 3.50
CA ASP A 405 -9.60 -3.13 4.01
C ASP A 405 -9.65 -1.72 3.43
N GLN A 406 -10.73 -1.39 2.72
CA GLN A 406 -10.85 -0.12 2.00
C GLN A 406 -11.74 0.84 2.79
N GLY A 407 -11.19 1.95 3.26
CA GLY A 407 -11.96 2.87 4.09
C GLY A 407 -11.17 4.06 4.63
N ILE A 408 -11.87 4.88 5.40
CA ILE A 408 -11.29 6.01 6.13
C ILE A 408 -11.71 5.90 7.58
N GLU A 409 -10.77 6.12 8.50
CA GLU A 409 -11.01 6.04 9.93
C GLU A 409 -10.44 7.28 10.63
N LEU A 410 -11.31 8.00 11.34
CA LEU A 410 -10.94 9.15 12.16
C LEU A 410 -11.04 8.77 13.65
N ARG A 411 -9.89 8.78 14.33
CA ARG A 411 -9.77 8.56 15.78
C ARG A 411 -9.74 9.90 16.51
N VAL A 412 -10.73 10.13 17.36
CA VAL A 412 -10.87 11.35 18.17
C VAL A 412 -11.10 11.00 19.63
N GLN A 413 -11.02 12.00 20.51
CA GLN A 413 -11.39 11.83 21.92
C GLN A 413 -12.86 12.22 22.12
N GLY A 414 -13.61 11.38 22.82
CA GLY A 414 -14.97 11.70 23.26
C GLY A 414 -15.23 11.27 24.70
N LYS A 415 -16.29 11.82 25.29
CA LYS A 415 -16.64 11.53 26.69
C LYS A 415 -17.11 10.07 26.82
N SER A 416 -16.50 9.32 27.75
CA SER A 416 -17.02 8.02 28.16
C SER A 416 -18.41 8.18 28.78
N PRO A 417 -19.38 7.31 28.47
CA PRO A 417 -20.68 7.30 29.15
C PRO A 417 -20.50 7.19 30.67
N GLY A 418 -21.15 8.06 31.43
CA GLY A 418 -21.05 8.09 32.89
C GLY A 418 -21.12 9.51 33.48
N PRO A 419 -21.13 9.60 34.83
CA PRO A 419 -21.25 10.88 35.54
C PRO A 419 -19.94 11.69 35.55
N THR A 420 -18.79 11.04 35.32
CA THR A 420 -17.47 11.69 35.35
C THR A 420 -17.06 12.25 33.98
N MET A 421 -16.24 13.30 33.99
CA MET A 421 -15.64 13.87 32.79
C MET A 421 -14.35 13.11 32.44
N SER A 422 -14.49 11.88 31.95
CA SER A 422 -13.38 11.09 31.41
C SER A 422 -13.52 10.92 29.90
N THR A 423 -12.41 11.00 29.18
CA THR A 423 -12.38 10.81 27.73
C THR A 423 -11.86 9.43 27.35
N GLN A 424 -12.31 8.94 26.21
CA GLN A 424 -11.81 7.75 25.54
C GLN A 424 -11.64 8.02 24.05
N THR A 425 -10.79 7.23 23.40
CA THR A 425 -10.68 7.25 21.93
C THR A 425 -11.96 6.65 21.33
N ILE A 426 -12.54 7.38 20.37
CA ILE A 426 -13.70 6.96 19.58
C ILE A 426 -13.27 6.92 18.12
N ASN A 427 -13.72 5.90 17.40
CA ASN A 427 -13.44 5.73 15.99
C ASN A 427 -14.70 6.03 15.18
N MET A 428 -14.57 6.96 14.25
CA MET A 428 -15.55 7.18 13.19
C MET A 428 -14.99 6.53 11.93
N ARG A 429 -15.63 5.45 11.47
CA ARG A 429 -15.15 4.65 10.34
C ARG A 429 -16.15 4.69 9.20
N PHE A 430 -15.62 4.86 8.00
CA PHE A 430 -16.29 4.67 6.73
C PHE A 430 -15.63 3.48 6.02
N ASP A 431 -16.45 2.54 5.54
CA ASP A 431 -16.00 1.35 4.82
C ASP A 431 -16.66 1.29 3.44
N TYR A 432 -15.84 1.05 2.40
CA TYR A 432 -16.33 0.98 1.02
C TYR A 432 -17.29 -0.19 0.80
N SER A 433 -17.01 -1.34 1.42
CA SER A 433 -17.78 -2.56 1.21
C SER A 433 -19.19 -2.49 1.82
N GLU A 434 -19.36 -1.66 2.85
CA GLU A 434 -20.65 -1.40 3.49
C GLU A 434 -21.43 -0.26 2.81
N SER A 435 -20.71 0.70 2.23
CA SER A 435 -21.31 1.93 1.67
C SER A 435 -21.65 1.84 0.18
N PHE A 436 -21.01 0.94 -0.59
CA PHE A 436 -21.21 0.84 -2.03
C PHE A 436 -21.35 -0.60 -2.52
N GLU A 437 -22.32 -0.82 -3.43
CA GLU A 437 -22.47 -2.06 -4.20
C GLU A 437 -21.56 -2.03 -5.45
N SER A 438 -20.24 -1.88 -5.29
CA SER A 438 -19.30 -1.88 -6.43
C SER A 438 -18.46 -3.16 -6.47
N SER A 439 -18.32 -3.75 -7.67
CA SER A 439 -17.39 -4.87 -7.89
C SER A 439 -15.95 -4.41 -7.73
N ARG A 440 -15.12 -5.22 -7.06
CA ARG A 440 -13.68 -4.98 -6.92
C ARG A 440 -13.01 -4.91 -8.31
N GLY A 441 -12.59 -3.71 -8.72
CA GLY A 441 -11.73 -3.53 -9.89
C GLY A 441 -10.27 -3.88 -9.55
N THR A 442 -9.51 -4.29 -10.57
CA THR A 442 -8.05 -4.46 -10.48
C THR A 442 -7.29 -3.12 -10.44
N GLY A 443 -7.98 -2.01 -10.74
CA GLY A 443 -7.42 -0.67 -10.91
C GLY A 443 -7.10 -0.35 -12.37
N TYR A 444 -6.86 -1.38 -13.20
CA TYR A 444 -6.65 -1.20 -14.64
C TYR A 444 -7.91 -0.75 -15.36
N GLU A 445 -9.10 -1.14 -14.88
CA GLU A 445 -10.38 -0.70 -15.44
C GLU A 445 -10.45 0.82 -15.51
N VAL A 446 -10.16 1.47 -14.38
CA VAL A 446 -10.22 2.92 -14.25
C VAL A 446 -9.16 3.60 -15.10
N LEU A 447 -7.94 3.03 -15.16
CA LEU A 447 -6.86 3.57 -15.98
C LEU A 447 -7.19 3.47 -17.48
N LEU A 448 -7.61 2.31 -17.95
CA LEU A 448 -7.97 2.09 -19.35
C LEU A 448 -9.13 3.01 -19.76
N TYR A 449 -10.16 3.10 -18.93
CA TYR A 449 -11.29 4.00 -19.15
C TYR A 449 -10.84 5.47 -19.23
N ASN A 450 -10.06 5.95 -18.26
CA ASN A 450 -9.55 7.32 -18.24
C ASN A 450 -8.70 7.64 -19.47
N CYS A 451 -7.86 6.70 -19.90
CA CYS A 451 -7.09 6.87 -21.13
C CYS A 451 -8.00 6.97 -22.38
N MET A 452 -9.11 6.24 -22.43
CA MET A 452 -10.07 6.31 -23.55
C MET A 452 -10.83 7.65 -23.59
N ILE A 453 -11.21 8.20 -22.43
CA ILE A 453 -11.88 9.52 -22.38
C ILE A 453 -10.90 10.71 -22.41
N GLY A 454 -9.60 10.45 -22.37
CA GLY A 454 -8.55 11.47 -22.44
C GLY A 454 -8.17 12.10 -21.11
N ASP A 455 -8.57 11.50 -19.99
CA ASP A 455 -8.21 11.93 -18.65
C ASP A 455 -6.82 11.38 -18.26
N ALA A 456 -5.85 12.28 -18.15
CA ALA A 456 -4.48 11.95 -17.76
C ALA A 456 -4.20 12.10 -16.26
N THR A 457 -5.21 12.36 -15.42
CA THR A 457 -5.07 12.67 -13.97
C THR A 457 -4.35 11.56 -13.21
N LEU A 458 -4.61 10.30 -13.57
CA LEU A 458 -4.06 9.11 -12.91
C LEU A 458 -2.75 8.62 -13.55
N PHE A 459 -2.17 9.37 -14.48
CA PHE A 459 -0.98 8.98 -15.22
C PHE A 459 0.20 9.88 -14.88
N SER A 460 1.38 9.27 -14.78
CA SER A 460 2.59 10.02 -14.45
C SER A 460 3.09 10.80 -15.67
N ARG A 461 3.22 12.12 -15.52
CA ARG A 461 3.89 12.99 -16.49
C ARG A 461 5.40 12.89 -16.33
N THR A 462 6.15 13.23 -17.38
CA THR A 462 7.62 13.24 -17.39
C THR A 462 8.24 13.83 -16.12
N ASP A 463 7.85 15.05 -15.77
CA ASP A 463 8.38 15.81 -14.65
C ASP A 463 8.18 15.09 -13.31
N LEU A 464 7.04 14.44 -13.12
CA LEU A 464 6.77 13.62 -11.94
C LEU A 464 7.71 12.42 -11.85
N VAL A 465 7.94 11.71 -12.95
CA VAL A 465 8.83 10.54 -13.00
C VAL A 465 10.28 10.94 -12.73
N GLU A 466 10.76 11.98 -13.40
CA GLU A 466 12.13 12.48 -13.24
C GLU A 466 12.36 13.04 -11.82
N THR A 467 11.40 13.77 -11.26
CA THR A 467 11.51 14.31 -9.90
C THR A 467 11.50 13.19 -8.84
N ALA A 468 10.67 12.16 -9.03
CA ALA A 468 10.68 10.98 -8.17
C ALA A 468 12.06 10.29 -8.18
N TRP A 469 12.70 10.17 -9.35
CA TRP A 469 14.08 9.67 -9.44
C TRP A 469 15.09 10.61 -8.80
N ARG A 470 14.95 11.93 -8.97
CA ARG A 470 15.82 12.93 -8.33
C ARG A 470 15.81 12.79 -6.80
N ILE A 471 14.66 12.51 -6.19
CA ILE A 471 14.52 12.26 -4.75
C ILE A 471 15.21 10.95 -4.35
N ALA A 472 15.03 9.88 -5.12
CA ALA A 472 15.54 8.55 -4.77
C ALA A 472 17.05 8.37 -5.07
N GLN A 473 17.61 9.06 -6.07
CA GLN A 473 18.97 8.86 -6.57
C GLN A 473 20.05 8.95 -5.47
N PRO A 474 20.06 9.96 -4.57
CA PRO A 474 21.08 10.04 -3.52
C PRO A 474 21.07 8.84 -2.58
N ILE A 475 19.91 8.21 -2.38
CA ILE A 475 19.78 7.02 -1.52
C ILE A 475 20.47 5.84 -2.19
N PHE A 476 20.24 5.63 -3.49
CA PHE A 476 20.94 4.60 -4.28
C PHE A 476 22.44 4.83 -4.29
N ASP A 477 22.89 6.07 -4.56
CA ASP A 477 24.31 6.41 -4.66
C ASP A 477 25.08 6.10 -3.36
N VAL A 478 24.45 6.33 -2.20
CA VAL A 478 25.05 6.01 -0.89
C VAL A 478 24.99 4.52 -0.62
N TRP A 479 23.84 3.88 -0.84
CA TRP A 479 23.65 2.45 -0.56
C TRP A 479 24.51 1.54 -1.44
N GLU A 480 24.84 1.95 -2.67
CA GLU A 480 25.75 1.24 -3.56
C GLU A 480 27.21 1.36 -3.09
N LYS A 481 27.63 2.56 -2.65
CA LYS A 481 28.98 2.78 -2.12
C LYS A 481 29.22 2.14 -0.77
N GLU A 482 28.14 1.94 -0.01
CA GLU A 482 28.19 1.40 1.34
C GLU A 482 27.22 0.24 1.45
N PRO A 483 27.65 -0.99 1.13
CA PRO A 483 26.83 -2.19 1.28
C PRO A 483 26.43 -2.46 2.74
N ALA A 484 25.34 -3.22 2.94
CA ALA A 484 24.83 -3.52 4.26
C ALA A 484 25.66 -4.64 4.89
N GLY A 485 26.34 -4.35 6.00
CA GLY A 485 27.10 -5.36 6.74
C GLY A 485 26.23 -6.31 7.56
N ASP A 486 24.95 -5.98 7.77
CA ASP A 486 24.03 -6.69 8.68
C ASP A 486 22.95 -7.52 7.95
N PHE A 487 22.96 -7.63 6.63
CA PHE A 487 21.97 -8.42 5.89
C PHE A 487 22.22 -9.94 6.01
N PRO A 488 21.15 -10.77 6.18
CA PRO A 488 19.76 -10.38 6.44
C PRO A 488 19.54 -9.89 7.87
N ASN A 489 18.68 -8.88 8.05
CA ASN A 489 18.49 -8.16 9.32
C ASN A 489 17.04 -8.12 9.84
N TYR A 490 16.15 -8.91 9.27
CA TYR A 490 14.83 -9.19 9.84
C TYR A 490 14.32 -10.57 9.39
N PRO A 491 13.57 -11.32 10.22
CA PRO A 491 13.04 -12.62 9.82
C PRO A 491 11.86 -12.47 8.85
N ALA A 492 11.71 -13.40 7.90
CA ALA A 492 10.49 -13.51 7.11
C ALA A 492 9.27 -13.74 8.03
N GLY A 493 8.21 -12.98 7.76
CA GLY A 493 6.99 -12.86 8.58
C GLY A 493 7.13 -11.95 9.78
N GLY A 494 8.28 -11.31 10.00
CA GLY A 494 8.48 -10.34 11.06
C GLY A 494 7.98 -8.94 10.73
N TRP A 495 8.30 -7.97 11.59
CA TRP A 495 7.81 -6.59 11.46
C TRP A 495 8.78 -5.63 10.74
N GLY A 496 9.84 -6.18 10.15
CA GLY A 496 10.92 -5.45 9.51
C GLY A 496 12.11 -5.19 10.45
N PRO A 497 13.14 -4.48 9.99
CA PRO A 497 14.35 -4.22 10.79
C PRO A 497 14.07 -3.35 12.02
N LYS A 498 14.67 -3.69 13.17
CA LYS A 498 14.57 -2.92 14.43
C LYS A 498 14.90 -1.43 14.25
N LYS A 499 15.93 -1.11 13.46
CA LYS A 499 16.34 0.27 13.12
C LYS A 499 15.20 1.15 12.58
N THR A 500 14.16 0.55 12.00
CA THR A 500 12.97 1.26 11.51
C THR A 500 12.18 1.91 12.65
N TYR A 501 12.13 1.25 13.80
CA TYR A 501 11.42 1.70 15.00
C TYR A 501 12.29 2.72 15.75
N ASP A 502 13.60 2.44 15.86
CA ASP A 502 14.57 3.41 16.40
C ASP A 502 14.50 4.76 15.66
N LEU A 503 14.37 4.74 14.33
CA LEU A 503 14.30 5.94 13.49
C LEU A 503 13.18 6.91 13.92
N ILE A 504 11.98 6.40 14.18
CA ILE A 504 10.83 7.23 14.56
C ILE A 504 10.83 7.55 16.07
N GLU A 505 11.36 6.65 16.89
CA GLU A 505 11.50 6.85 18.34
C GLU A 505 12.52 7.94 18.68
N ASN A 506 13.57 8.09 17.87
CA ASN A 506 14.53 9.20 17.98
C ASN A 506 13.85 10.58 17.84
N ASP A 507 12.66 10.64 17.22
CA ASP A 507 11.84 11.84 17.11
C ASP A 507 10.77 11.95 18.21
N GLY A 508 10.77 11.06 19.21
CA GLY A 508 9.74 10.97 20.25
C GLY A 508 8.40 10.43 19.75
N ARG A 509 8.39 9.74 18.62
CA ARG A 509 7.19 9.22 17.94
C ARG A 509 7.24 7.69 17.86
N ASN A 510 6.14 7.07 17.45
CA ASN A 510 6.05 5.61 17.32
C ASN A 510 5.30 5.24 16.04
N TRP A 511 5.67 4.12 15.42
CA TRP A 511 4.87 3.54 14.35
C TRP A 511 3.50 3.16 14.89
N VAL A 512 2.46 3.56 14.17
CA VAL A 512 1.09 3.21 14.51
C VAL A 512 0.69 2.03 13.65
N GLU A 513 0.54 0.87 14.29
CA GLU A 513 0.05 -0.32 13.62
C GLU A 513 -1.47 -0.42 13.75
N VAL A 514 -2.15 -0.61 12.62
CA VAL A 514 -3.53 -1.07 12.61
C VAL A 514 -3.52 -2.58 12.85
N VAL A 515 -3.69 -2.99 14.11
CA VAL A 515 -3.86 -4.41 14.44
C VAL A 515 -5.28 -4.80 14.09
N SER A 516 -5.45 -5.74 13.16
CA SER A 516 -6.78 -6.24 12.82
C SER A 516 -7.30 -7.17 13.91
N ARG A 517 -8.63 -7.26 14.03
CA ARG A 517 -9.30 -8.15 15.00
C ARG A 517 -8.80 -9.60 14.88
N ASP A 518 -8.66 -10.08 13.65
CA ASP A 518 -8.31 -11.46 13.35
C ASP A 518 -6.92 -11.84 13.91
N VAL A 519 -6.02 -10.86 14.09
CA VAL A 519 -4.72 -11.06 14.75
C VAL A 519 -4.90 -11.32 16.23
N LEU A 520 -5.76 -10.56 16.90
CA LEU A 520 -6.00 -10.71 18.34
C LEU A 520 -6.79 -11.97 18.68
N GLU A 521 -7.71 -12.40 17.82
CA GLU A 521 -8.49 -13.63 18.02
C GLU A 521 -7.63 -14.91 18.07
N LYS A 522 -6.44 -14.88 17.43
CA LYS A 522 -5.50 -16.00 17.47
C LYS A 522 -4.82 -16.17 18.83
N ILE A 523 -4.75 -15.12 19.64
CA ILE A 523 -4.10 -15.17 20.94
C ILE A 523 -5.07 -15.83 21.93
N PRO A 524 -4.67 -16.94 22.61
CA PRO A 524 -5.56 -17.67 23.51
C PRO A 524 -6.22 -16.80 24.59
N LEU A 525 -5.52 -15.76 25.04
CA LEU A 525 -6.03 -14.79 26.02
C LEU A 525 -7.29 -14.06 25.55
N PHE A 526 -7.39 -13.76 24.25
CA PHE A 526 -8.48 -12.96 23.68
C PHE A 526 -9.51 -13.80 22.93
N LYS A 527 -9.34 -15.12 22.93
CA LYS A 527 -10.33 -16.06 22.37
C LYS A 527 -11.70 -15.87 23.05
N ASP A 528 -12.75 -15.91 22.24
CA ASP A 528 -14.15 -15.78 22.66
C ASP A 528 -14.49 -14.45 23.37
N THR A 529 -13.73 -13.38 23.09
CA THR A 529 -14.06 -12.02 23.54
C THR A 529 -14.89 -11.29 22.49
N GLY A 530 -15.75 -10.37 22.93
CA GLY A 530 -16.66 -9.64 22.02
C GLY A 530 -15.91 -8.78 21.00
N LYS A 531 -16.46 -8.65 19.79
CA LYS A 531 -15.82 -7.90 18.68
C LYS A 531 -15.42 -6.47 19.05
N ILE A 532 -16.27 -5.77 19.81
CA ILE A 532 -16.02 -4.38 20.22
C ILE A 532 -14.87 -4.30 21.24
N PHE A 533 -14.74 -5.30 22.13
CA PHE A 533 -13.63 -5.40 23.08
C PHE A 533 -12.30 -5.55 22.34
N LEU A 534 -12.21 -6.50 21.40
CA LEU A 534 -11.00 -6.74 20.62
C LEU A 534 -10.56 -5.50 19.84
N TYR A 535 -11.53 -4.79 19.27
CA TYR A 535 -11.26 -3.56 18.54
C TYR A 535 -10.71 -2.46 19.46
N ASN A 536 -11.32 -2.25 20.63
CA ASN A 536 -10.82 -1.32 21.63
C ASN A 536 -9.42 -1.70 22.14
N LEU A 537 -9.15 -3.00 22.31
CA LEU A 537 -7.84 -3.46 22.72
C LEU A 537 -6.79 -3.21 21.64
N ALA A 538 -7.08 -3.57 20.38
CA ALA A 538 -6.18 -3.39 19.24
C ALA A 538 -5.65 -1.95 19.10
N ILE A 539 -6.50 -0.96 19.33
CA ILE A 539 -6.16 0.47 19.23
C ILE A 539 -5.12 0.90 20.28
N ASN A 540 -5.04 0.17 21.39
CA ASN A 540 -4.18 0.48 22.53
C ASN A 540 -2.88 -0.33 22.54
N LEU A 541 -2.70 -1.25 21.60
CA LEU A 541 -1.46 -2.02 21.47
C LEU A 541 -0.39 -1.21 20.75
N ARG A 542 0.79 -1.14 21.35
CA ARG A 542 1.98 -0.56 20.74
C ARG A 542 2.88 -1.68 20.20
N PRO A 543 3.28 -1.65 18.93
CA PRO A 543 4.28 -2.56 18.41
C PRO A 543 5.69 -2.21 18.93
N ASP A 544 6.51 -3.21 19.23
CA ASP A 544 7.95 -3.10 19.52
C ASP A 544 8.71 -4.35 19.04
N ILE A 545 10.01 -4.22 18.77
CA ILE A 545 10.88 -5.32 18.28
C ILE A 545 12.12 -5.48 19.17
N TYR A 546 12.43 -6.72 19.52
CA TYR A 546 13.59 -7.09 20.33
C TYR A 546 14.46 -8.10 19.58
N ALA A 547 15.76 -7.83 19.49
CA ALA A 547 16.75 -8.73 18.88
C ALA A 547 17.22 -9.79 19.89
N PRO A 548 17.81 -10.93 19.44
CA PRO A 548 18.39 -11.92 20.35
C PRO A 548 19.36 -11.30 21.35
N GLY A 549 19.17 -11.57 22.64
CA GLY A 549 19.95 -11.02 23.73
C GLY A 549 19.38 -9.74 24.35
N ASP A 550 18.43 -9.07 23.70
CA ASP A 550 17.78 -7.88 24.26
C ASP A 550 16.94 -8.25 25.49
N PHE A 551 17.09 -7.48 26.56
CA PHE A 551 16.22 -7.58 27.73
C PHE A 551 14.93 -6.81 27.48
N ILE A 552 13.79 -7.51 27.52
CA ILE A 552 12.46 -6.93 27.41
C ILE A 552 11.98 -6.45 28.79
N ILE A 553 12.32 -7.21 29.83
CA ILE A 553 12.04 -6.89 31.23
C ILE A 553 13.27 -7.23 32.05
N LYS A 554 13.64 -6.39 33.02
CA LYS A 554 14.60 -6.78 34.07
C LYS A 554 13.89 -6.91 35.42
N LYS A 555 14.25 -7.96 36.17
CA LYS A 555 13.76 -8.17 37.53
C LYS A 555 14.01 -6.93 38.39
N GLY A 556 13.02 -6.55 39.21
CA GLY A 556 13.10 -5.41 40.10
C GLY A 556 12.71 -4.07 39.47
N GLU A 557 12.62 -3.97 38.14
CA GLU A 557 12.06 -2.78 37.50
C GLU A 557 10.59 -2.63 37.89
N VAL A 558 10.12 -1.39 38.06
CA VAL A 558 8.69 -1.12 38.24
C VAL A 558 8.10 -0.96 36.85
N GLY A 559 7.45 -2.03 36.37
CA GLY A 559 6.78 -2.00 35.07
C GLY A 559 5.34 -1.56 35.17
N THR A 560 4.83 -0.95 34.10
CA THR A 560 3.41 -0.59 33.97
C THR A 560 2.79 -1.15 32.71
N GLU A 561 3.40 -2.14 32.07
CA GLU A 561 2.87 -2.76 30.85
C GLU A 561 2.89 -4.29 30.92
N MET A 562 2.02 -4.92 30.14
CA MET A 562 2.15 -6.31 29.73
C MET A 562 2.61 -6.39 28.28
N PHE A 563 3.19 -7.54 27.93
CA PHE A 563 3.76 -7.82 26.63
C PHE A 563 3.13 -9.10 26.06
N ILE A 564 2.88 -9.09 24.77
CA ILE A 564 2.26 -10.19 24.03
C ILE A 564 3.21 -10.54 22.89
N ILE A 565 3.68 -11.78 22.85
CA ILE A 565 4.60 -12.27 21.81
C ILE A 565 3.78 -12.57 20.57
N SER A 566 3.92 -11.75 19.54
CA SER A 566 3.33 -12.03 18.23
C SER A 566 4.12 -13.13 17.52
N SER A 567 5.45 -13.01 17.53
CA SER A 567 6.39 -13.95 16.93
C SER A 567 7.72 -13.93 17.68
N GLY A 568 8.38 -15.08 17.74
CA GLY A 568 9.70 -15.23 18.33
C GLY A 568 9.68 -15.99 19.65
N SER A 569 10.83 -16.02 20.33
CA SER A 569 11.04 -16.76 21.57
C SER A 569 11.78 -15.93 22.59
N VAL A 570 11.36 -16.06 23.85
CA VAL A 570 11.99 -15.41 24.99
C VAL A 570 12.29 -16.44 26.07
N GLU A 571 13.30 -16.16 26.87
CA GLU A 571 13.61 -16.90 28.07
C GLU A 571 13.31 -16.06 29.32
N VAL A 572 12.83 -16.74 30.35
CA VAL A 572 12.67 -16.19 31.70
C VAL A 572 13.90 -16.59 32.49
N LEU A 573 14.57 -15.61 33.10
CA LEU A 573 15.81 -15.81 33.84
C LEU A 573 15.57 -15.69 35.35
N ASP A 574 16.25 -16.53 36.12
CA ASP A 574 16.37 -16.38 37.58
C ASP A 574 17.44 -15.36 37.99
N ASP A 575 17.65 -15.24 39.30
CA ASP A 575 18.56 -14.27 39.92
C ASP A 575 20.04 -14.54 39.60
N GLN A 576 20.36 -15.75 39.13
CA GLN A 576 21.70 -16.14 38.70
C GLN A 576 21.86 -16.04 37.18
N GLY A 577 20.85 -15.54 36.46
CA GLY A 577 20.85 -15.43 35.01
C GLY A 577 20.63 -16.76 34.29
N LYS A 578 20.14 -17.79 34.99
CA LYS A 578 19.84 -19.10 34.41
C LYS A 578 18.40 -19.13 33.89
N THR A 579 18.21 -19.73 32.72
CA THR A 579 16.90 -19.95 32.11
C THR A 579 16.05 -20.88 32.99
N ILE A 580 14.92 -20.36 33.48
CA ILE A 580 13.94 -21.13 34.25
C ILE A 580 12.71 -21.51 33.43
N ASN A 581 12.42 -20.78 32.35
CA ASN A 581 11.32 -21.10 31.44
C ASN A 581 11.56 -20.45 30.07
N THR A 582 10.87 -20.93 29.04
CA THR A 582 10.85 -20.31 27.72
C THR A 582 9.40 -20.09 27.26
N MET A 583 9.19 -19.05 26.48
CA MET A 583 7.88 -18.69 25.92
C MET A 583 8.05 -18.33 24.45
N GLY A 584 7.04 -18.60 23.64
CA GLY A 584 7.05 -18.31 22.20
C GLY A 584 5.74 -17.70 21.71
N ASP A 585 5.52 -17.77 20.40
CA ASP A 585 4.36 -17.25 19.68
C ASP A 585 3.03 -17.41 20.46
N GLY A 586 2.27 -16.32 20.59
CA GLY A 586 0.97 -16.27 21.27
C GLY A 586 1.03 -16.25 22.81
N ALA A 587 2.20 -16.43 23.42
CA ALA A 587 2.38 -16.24 24.85
C ALA A 587 2.41 -14.75 25.24
N PHE A 588 2.21 -14.47 26.52
CA PHE A 588 2.25 -13.12 27.07
C PHE A 588 2.84 -13.14 28.48
N PHE A 589 3.37 -11.99 28.92
CA PHE A 589 4.01 -11.83 30.22
C PHE A 589 3.91 -10.39 30.74
N GLY A 590 4.24 -10.17 32.02
CA GLY A 590 4.18 -8.85 32.65
C GLY A 590 2.77 -8.43 33.10
N GLU A 591 1.79 -9.33 33.02
CA GLU A 591 0.39 -9.13 33.37
C GLU A 591 0.18 -8.76 34.85
N LEU A 592 1.06 -9.20 35.77
CA LEU A 592 0.99 -8.83 37.18
C LEU A 592 1.10 -7.32 37.39
N SER A 593 1.93 -6.65 36.58
CA SER A 593 2.12 -5.20 36.63
C SER A 593 0.87 -4.42 36.23
N LEU A 594 -0.06 -5.04 35.48
CA LEU A 594 -1.37 -4.46 35.21
C LEU A 594 -2.30 -4.52 36.42
N LEU A 595 -2.18 -5.56 37.25
CA LEU A 595 -3.05 -5.75 38.41
C LEU A 595 -2.59 -4.90 39.58
N ASN A 596 -1.31 -5.00 39.96
CA ASN A 596 -0.69 -4.24 41.03
C ASN A 596 0.61 -3.60 40.54
N ALA A 597 0.95 -2.42 41.07
CA ALA A 597 2.26 -1.81 40.83
C ALA A 597 3.33 -2.58 41.62
N THR A 598 3.66 -3.79 41.17
CA THR A 598 4.68 -4.65 41.77
C THR A 598 5.95 -4.63 40.93
N PRO A 599 7.14 -4.68 41.57
CA PRO A 599 8.38 -4.91 40.87
C PRO A 599 8.31 -6.19 40.02
N ARG A 600 8.94 -6.17 38.85
CA ARG A 600 9.01 -7.33 37.95
C ARG A 600 9.66 -8.49 38.69
N THR A 601 9.01 -9.65 38.65
CA THR A 601 9.40 -10.83 39.44
C THR A 601 10.55 -11.63 38.81
N ALA A 602 10.75 -11.49 37.50
CA ALA A 602 11.80 -12.14 36.74
C ALA A 602 12.30 -11.22 35.62
N SER A 603 13.50 -11.51 35.12
CA SER A 603 14.02 -10.89 33.90
C SER A 603 13.59 -11.72 32.70
N ILE A 604 13.27 -11.06 31.58
CA ILE A 604 12.89 -11.71 30.33
C ILE A 604 13.80 -11.19 29.22
N ARG A 605 14.45 -12.12 28.53
CA ARG A 605 15.40 -11.85 27.46
C ARG A 605 14.95 -12.53 26.18
N ALA A 606 15.05 -11.84 25.06
CA ALA A 606 14.76 -12.41 23.75
C ALA A 606 15.83 -13.45 23.38
N THR A 607 15.42 -14.64 22.96
CA THR A 607 16.32 -15.72 22.47
C THR A 607 16.34 -15.81 20.94
N SER A 608 15.35 -15.21 20.28
CA SER A 608 15.32 -14.96 18.83
C SER A 608 14.95 -13.49 18.58
N ASP A 609 14.85 -13.08 17.31
CA ASP A 609 14.11 -11.86 16.98
C ASP A 609 12.66 -12.03 17.45
N CYS A 610 12.14 -11.01 18.13
CA CYS A 610 10.81 -11.01 18.73
C CYS A 610 10.01 -9.79 18.28
N ASP A 611 8.82 -10.04 17.77
CA ASP A 611 7.82 -9.01 17.52
C ASP A 611 6.80 -9.01 18.67
N ILE A 612 6.66 -7.88 19.36
CA ILE A 612 5.93 -7.81 20.62
C ILE A 612 4.90 -6.69 20.58
N PHE A 613 3.67 -7.02 20.97
CA PHE A 613 2.66 -6.01 21.30
C PHE A 613 2.72 -5.66 22.78
N ILE A 614 2.76 -4.36 23.07
CA ILE A 614 2.82 -3.81 24.42
C ILE A 614 1.48 -3.19 24.75
N LEU A 615 0.91 -3.55 25.90
CA LEU A 615 -0.28 -2.94 26.47
C LEU A 615 0.04 -2.28 27.81
N ALA A 616 -0.03 -0.96 27.86
CA ALA A 616 0.20 -0.21 29.08
C ALA A 616 -1.00 -0.30 30.05
N LYS A 617 -0.74 -0.26 31.35
CA LYS A 617 -1.73 -0.31 32.45
C LYS A 617 -2.80 0.76 32.30
N LYS A 618 -2.39 2.00 31.98
CA LYS A 618 -3.33 3.10 31.73
C LYS A 618 -4.35 2.78 30.62
N ASP A 619 -3.96 1.99 29.63
CA ASP A 619 -4.80 1.66 28.49
C ASP A 619 -5.60 0.38 28.75
N PHE A 620 -5.01 -0.59 29.46
CA PHE A 620 -5.72 -1.73 30.04
C PHE A 620 -6.85 -1.30 30.99
N ASP A 621 -6.58 -0.38 31.92
CA ASP A 621 -7.58 0.16 32.85
C ASP A 621 -8.74 0.85 32.12
N LYS A 622 -8.48 1.50 30.98
CA LYS A 622 -9.54 2.06 30.13
C LYS A 622 -10.41 0.96 29.54
N VAL A 623 -9.80 -0.10 29.01
CA VAL A 623 -10.53 -1.24 28.45
C VAL A 623 -11.37 -1.92 29.55
N LEU A 624 -10.83 -2.10 30.76
CA LEU A 624 -11.55 -2.72 31.87
C LEU A 624 -12.74 -1.92 32.38
N LYS A 625 -12.75 -0.59 32.25
CA LYS A 625 -13.93 0.22 32.60
C LYS A 625 -15.16 -0.18 31.78
N THR A 626 -14.95 -0.61 30.54
CA THR A 626 -16.02 -1.05 29.64
C THR A 626 -16.24 -2.56 29.70
N TYR A 627 -15.20 -3.33 30.01
CA TYR A 627 -15.21 -4.81 30.00
C TYR A 627 -14.59 -5.39 31.28
N PRO A 628 -15.25 -5.21 32.44
CA PRO A 628 -14.71 -5.61 33.74
C PRO A 628 -14.53 -7.13 33.88
N GLU A 629 -15.28 -7.94 33.12
CA GLU A 629 -15.17 -9.40 33.09
C GLU A 629 -13.79 -9.88 32.63
N PHE A 630 -13.08 -9.08 31.84
CA PHE A 630 -11.75 -9.41 31.36
C PHE A 630 -10.70 -9.42 32.48
N LEU A 631 -10.90 -8.59 33.52
CA LEU A 631 -10.05 -8.59 34.71
C LEU A 631 -10.05 -9.96 35.39
N GLY A 632 -11.20 -10.64 35.43
CA GLY A 632 -11.33 -11.99 35.99
C GLY A 632 -10.49 -13.01 35.23
N LYS A 633 -10.46 -12.94 33.90
CA LYS A 633 -9.60 -13.83 33.07
C LYS A 633 -8.11 -13.60 33.36
N ILE A 634 -7.65 -12.34 33.39
CA ILE A 634 -6.24 -12.03 33.70
C ILE A 634 -5.88 -12.44 35.13
N LYS A 635 -6.73 -12.15 36.12
CA LYS A 635 -6.51 -12.58 37.51
C LYS A 635 -6.36 -14.10 37.58
N LYS A 636 -7.30 -14.87 37.02
CA LYS A 636 -7.26 -16.33 37.03
C LYS A 636 -5.94 -16.87 36.46
N ILE A 637 -5.49 -16.35 35.31
CA ILE A 637 -4.24 -16.78 34.70
C ILE A 637 -3.03 -16.41 35.58
N ALA A 638 -3.03 -15.22 36.18
CA ALA A 638 -1.97 -14.81 37.09
C ALA A 638 -1.92 -15.69 38.36
N GLU A 639 -3.07 -16.03 38.94
CA GLU A 639 -3.15 -16.93 40.10
C GLU A 639 -2.63 -18.33 39.78
N GLU A 640 -3.02 -18.89 38.62
CA GLU A 640 -2.56 -20.19 38.14
C GLU A 640 -1.05 -20.19 37.85
N ARG A 641 -0.53 -19.13 37.24
CA ARG A 641 0.88 -19.03 36.82
C ARG A 641 1.85 -18.73 37.97
N TYR A 642 1.47 -17.85 38.90
CA TYR A 642 2.35 -17.40 39.98
C TYR A 642 2.03 -18.04 41.34
N LYS A 643 1.00 -18.90 41.42
CA LYS A 643 0.54 -19.55 42.67
C LYS A 643 0.27 -18.55 43.80
N VAL A 644 -0.21 -17.36 43.45
CA VAL A 644 -0.54 -16.28 44.38
C VAL A 644 -2.06 -16.14 44.43
N LYS A 645 -2.67 -15.95 45.61
CA LYS A 645 -4.07 -15.54 45.72
C LYS A 645 -4.13 -14.02 45.55
N LEU A 646 -4.78 -13.56 44.50
CA LEU A 646 -5.02 -12.14 44.31
C LEU A 646 -6.31 -11.73 45.02
N PRO A 647 -6.39 -10.52 45.60
CA PRO A 647 -7.61 -10.09 46.28
C PRO A 647 -8.79 -10.10 45.30
N THR A 648 -9.87 -10.77 45.71
CA THR A 648 -11.20 -10.60 45.12
C THR A 648 -11.59 -9.14 45.32
N THR A 649 -11.83 -8.45 44.20
CA THR A 649 -12.38 -7.08 44.19
C THR A 649 -13.77 -7.06 44.77
#